data_AF-A0A847Y7S8-F1
#
_entry.id   AF-A0A847Y7S8-F1
#
_cell.length_a   1.000
_cell.length_b   1.000
_cell.length_c   1.000
_cell.angle_alpha   90.00
_cell.angle_beta   90.00
_cell.angle_gamma   90.00
#
_symmetry.space_group_name_H-M   'P 1'
#
loop_
_entity.id
_entity.type
_entity.pdbx_description
1 polymer ?
#
loop_
_entity_poly.entity_id
_entity_poly.type
_entity_poly.pdbx_seq_one_letter_code
_entity_poly.pdbx_strand_id
1 'polypeptide(L)'
;MISATAAGIDIGAGNSAAAVWTTDGRTRMVPDPLGRCFTPTVVRLAEGEILVGEEAARSALLFPDETAPWIKRELGASWYSRSIRGRRLPPEVILACVLRKLREDAERETGGAVPAAAAVPWYFDDARRKAAADAMEIAGWQCLGLVNEPTAAVLALAESLGRLDPRGDFPPSRLLVYDLGAAAFKAAVMRLKPGGCRTIAADAEIQLGGYDWDVRLVEWLADKLAPQGLPDPRYDASVWSRVYPAAVEAKHALSSRRRTTVLIELAGRSFQTVLDREEFEDISADLLHRTRTLTERLLDRTGIGWEDLDGVLAVGGAVRMPAVAEMLERLSGKPLLRPFPPDEAVARGAAVFAEWLRRGLLTGDEAAGWRIRETASQGLWVETRDPRDGTPRPVPIVPPETVLPVEVEKVFCTERDGQRSIAFRIWEGSGTPGGEIVPLGEVVIGGLPPDLPKGRPIRVTFQCPTDGRWRIHAEVPDTDCRAEVELRRETGLNPRSVRQWRDFLESPASLGTDRRLDRALSPPDVPEAGTPEPSLTEQPASRDRSEGESPTAAIAEPPPGREHPRLAAAEKLGRRARLQLQTPPLTPSAEDHDEVREQAGPPTVQPVLLPVRPVVTREMLLNASAAVPHPVAGREDSADPRPGVESAPAADRFFLAAAEHADLSAPGPVVAAERQSARNRFRDRHVALPWGGSVPRWVIGATGFVVSGVLGLLLGYVLIRYLVPDSPLLRIWP
;
A
#
# COMPACT_ATOMS: atom_id res chain seq x y z
N MET A 1 -4.76 -5.98 34.58
CA MET A 1 -4.56 -6.96 33.50
C MET A 1 -5.92 -7.34 32.94
N ILE A 2 -6.05 -7.29 31.62
CA ILE A 2 -7.26 -7.61 30.88
C ILE A 2 -7.25 -9.12 30.59
N SER A 3 -8.29 -9.84 30.97
CA SER A 3 -8.42 -11.24 30.57
C SER A 3 -8.78 -11.30 29.08
N ALA A 4 -7.85 -11.77 28.26
CA ALA A 4 -8.00 -11.85 26.81
C ALA A 4 -7.51 -13.19 26.27
N THR A 5 -8.03 -13.59 25.11
CA THR A 5 -7.76 -14.91 24.51
C THR A 5 -7.07 -14.83 23.15
N ALA A 6 -7.19 -13.71 22.45
CA ALA A 6 -6.58 -13.50 21.15
C ALA A 6 -6.32 -12.00 20.90
N ALA A 7 -5.42 -11.69 19.98
CA ALA A 7 -5.12 -10.33 19.53
C ALA A 7 -5.33 -10.15 18.01
N GLY A 8 -5.63 -8.93 17.62
CA GLY A 8 -5.75 -8.48 16.24
C GLY A 8 -4.80 -7.34 15.96
N ILE A 9 -4.03 -7.44 14.88
CA ILE A 9 -3.03 -6.44 14.52
C ILE A 9 -3.43 -5.73 13.23
N ASP A 10 -3.49 -4.41 13.27
CA ASP A 10 -3.47 -3.57 12.07
C ASP A 10 -2.03 -3.19 11.74
N ILE A 11 -1.52 -3.72 10.62
CA ILE A 11 -0.23 -3.35 10.07
C ILE A 11 -0.44 -2.13 9.19
N GLY A 12 -0.42 -0.91 9.73
CA GLY A 12 -0.61 0.29 8.91
C GLY A 12 0.68 0.80 8.27
N ALA A 13 0.53 1.65 7.25
CA ALA A 13 1.68 2.28 6.58
C ALA A 13 2.24 3.47 7.38
N GLY A 14 1.37 4.18 8.10
CA GLY A 14 1.73 5.32 8.95
C GLY A 14 1.76 4.95 10.43
N ASN A 15 0.69 4.29 10.92
CA ASN A 15 0.59 3.80 12.29
C ASN A 15 0.11 2.35 12.28
N SER A 16 0.66 1.53 13.16
CA SER A 16 0.17 0.19 13.48
C SER A 16 -0.53 0.19 14.83
N ALA A 17 -1.47 -0.73 15.02
CA ALA A 17 -2.24 -0.85 16.26
C ALA A 17 -2.56 -2.31 16.58
N ALA A 18 -2.81 -2.59 17.85
CA ALA A 18 -3.27 -3.88 18.33
C ALA A 18 -4.59 -3.74 19.10
N ALA A 19 -5.46 -4.73 18.96
CA ALA A 19 -6.63 -4.92 19.81
C ALA A 19 -6.63 -6.35 20.36
N VAL A 20 -7.29 -6.56 21.48
CA VAL A 20 -7.46 -7.89 22.09
C VAL A 20 -8.93 -8.25 22.16
N TRP A 21 -9.23 -9.54 22.01
CA TRP A 21 -10.53 -10.11 22.31
C TRP A 21 -10.57 -10.49 23.79
N THR A 22 -11.43 -9.82 24.53
CA THR A 22 -11.58 -9.96 25.97
C THR A 22 -12.58 -11.06 26.32
N THR A 23 -12.45 -11.67 27.50
CA THR A 23 -13.29 -12.82 27.90
C THR A 23 -14.76 -12.47 28.14
N ASP A 24 -15.09 -11.18 28.27
CA ASP A 24 -16.47 -10.65 28.25
C ASP A 24 -17.07 -10.57 26.83
N GLY A 25 -16.33 -11.00 25.81
CA GLY A 25 -16.84 -11.16 24.44
C GLY A 25 -16.83 -9.88 23.62
N ARG A 26 -15.88 -8.97 23.89
CA ARG A 26 -15.71 -7.70 23.17
C ARG A 26 -14.25 -7.48 22.78
N THR A 27 -14.01 -6.49 21.94
CA THR A 27 -12.68 -6.04 21.56
C THR A 27 -12.27 -4.82 22.37
N ARG A 28 -10.98 -4.74 22.68
CA ARG A 28 -10.40 -3.57 23.33
C ARG A 28 -9.05 -3.25 22.71
N MET A 29 -8.81 -1.98 22.39
CA MET A 29 -7.50 -1.52 21.92
C MET A 29 -6.43 -1.71 22.98
N VAL A 30 -5.21 -2.03 22.55
CA VAL A 30 -4.03 -2.18 23.40
C VAL A 30 -3.28 -0.84 23.45
N PRO A 31 -3.24 -0.15 24.59
CA PRO A 31 -2.42 1.05 24.75
C PRO A 31 -0.95 0.71 25.00
N ASP A 32 -0.06 1.59 24.57
CA ASP A 32 1.34 1.66 25.02
C ASP A 32 1.42 2.16 26.49
N PRO A 33 2.61 2.19 27.12
CA PRO A 33 2.75 2.66 28.50
C PRO A 33 2.32 4.12 28.73
N LEU A 34 2.20 4.92 27.67
CA LEU A 34 1.72 6.31 27.73
C LEU A 34 0.21 6.43 27.43
N GLY A 35 -0.50 5.30 27.31
CA GLY A 35 -1.94 5.26 27.05
C GLY A 35 -2.34 5.38 25.58
N ARG A 36 -1.38 5.38 24.64
CA ARG A 36 -1.65 5.56 23.20
C ARG A 36 -1.91 4.23 22.53
N CYS A 37 -2.98 4.12 21.75
CA CYS A 37 -3.33 2.88 21.06
C CYS A 37 -2.69 2.71 19.67
N PHE A 38 -2.01 3.75 19.18
CA PHE A 38 -1.41 3.78 17.84
C PHE A 38 0.10 3.99 17.97
N THR A 39 0.85 3.14 17.29
CA THR A 39 2.31 3.19 17.24
C THR A 39 2.73 3.57 15.82
N PRO A 40 3.44 4.70 15.61
CA PRO A 40 3.98 5.03 14.30
C PRO A 40 4.79 3.87 13.72
N THR A 41 4.60 3.57 12.45
CA THR A 41 5.29 2.47 11.75
C THR A 41 6.68 2.95 11.30
N VAL A 42 7.51 3.28 12.29
CA VAL A 42 8.86 3.83 12.13
C VAL A 42 9.79 3.09 13.10
N VAL A 43 10.94 2.67 12.59
CA VAL A 43 11.97 1.98 13.36
C VAL A 43 13.28 2.73 13.20
N ARG A 44 13.99 2.95 14.30
CA ARG A 44 15.36 3.45 14.29
C ARG A 44 16.29 2.43 14.95
N LEU A 45 17.35 2.06 14.24
CA LEU A 45 18.40 1.16 14.72
C LEU A 45 19.55 2.00 15.29
N ALA A 46 19.40 2.47 16.51
CA ALA A 46 20.45 3.24 17.19
C ALA A 46 21.57 2.30 17.69
N GLU A 47 22.70 2.88 18.11
CA GLU A 47 23.77 2.10 18.73
C GLU A 47 23.34 1.61 20.11
N GLY A 48 23.23 0.29 20.27
CA GLY A 48 22.82 -0.26 21.56
C GLY A 48 21.32 -0.24 21.84
N GLU A 49 20.47 0.17 20.90
CA GLU A 49 19.00 0.11 21.06
C GLU A 49 18.20 0.15 19.74
N ILE A 50 17.00 -0.43 19.75
CA ILE A 50 16.02 -0.34 18.67
C ILE A 50 14.88 0.52 19.17
N LEU A 51 14.72 1.70 18.60
CA LEU A 51 13.63 2.61 18.90
C LEU A 51 12.49 2.36 17.91
N VAL A 52 11.25 2.38 18.40
CA VAL A 52 10.06 2.10 17.60
C VAL A 52 8.98 3.11 17.93
N GLY A 53 8.23 3.53 16.91
CA GLY A 53 7.08 4.39 17.11
C GLY A 53 7.46 5.86 17.24
N GLU A 54 6.83 6.53 18.19
CA GLU A 54 6.96 7.98 18.38
C GLU A 54 8.41 8.42 18.58
N GLU A 55 9.20 7.66 19.32
CA GLU A 55 10.59 8.00 19.61
C GLU A 55 11.48 7.91 18.36
N ALA A 56 11.29 6.86 17.56
CA ALA A 56 11.94 6.74 16.27
C ALA A 56 11.49 7.84 15.30
N ALA A 57 10.19 8.17 15.28
CA ALA A 57 9.63 9.21 14.43
C ALA A 57 10.18 10.61 14.78
N ARG A 58 10.29 10.96 16.07
CA ARG A 58 10.83 12.25 16.53
C ARG A 58 12.31 12.43 16.21
N SER A 59 13.08 11.34 16.26
CA SER A 59 14.52 11.37 15.98
C SER A 59 14.88 11.12 14.52
N ALA A 60 13.89 10.80 13.66
CA ALA A 60 14.09 10.44 12.26
C ALA A 60 14.86 11.50 11.45
N LEU A 61 14.61 12.79 11.72
CA LEU A 61 15.30 13.90 11.06
C LEU A 61 16.78 14.00 11.46
N LEU A 62 17.10 13.69 12.71
CA LEU A 62 18.47 13.75 13.22
C LEU A 62 19.29 12.53 12.78
N PHE A 63 18.64 11.38 12.62
CA PHE A 63 19.29 10.11 12.30
C PHE A 63 18.64 9.43 11.10
N PRO A 64 18.65 10.06 9.90
CA PRO A 64 18.00 9.51 8.72
C PRO A 64 18.62 8.16 8.33
N ASP A 65 19.94 8.00 8.41
CA ASP A 65 20.65 6.77 8.05
C ASP A 65 20.43 5.60 9.03
N GLU A 66 19.83 5.87 10.19
CA GLU A 66 19.45 4.85 11.18
C GLU A 66 17.95 4.52 11.15
N THR A 67 17.15 5.31 10.42
CA THR A 67 15.69 5.31 10.54
C THR A 67 15.00 4.80 9.27
N ALA A 68 14.11 3.83 9.45
CA ALA A 68 13.24 3.28 8.42
C ALA A 68 11.76 3.64 8.70
N PRO A 69 11.19 4.59 7.95
CA PRO A 69 9.74 4.82 7.91
C PRO A 69 9.06 4.00 6.78
N TRP A 70 7.73 3.98 6.74
CA TRP A 70 6.92 3.48 5.62
C TRP A 70 7.15 2.02 5.19
N ILE A 71 7.64 1.16 6.10
CA ILE A 71 8.06 -0.22 5.82
C ILE A 71 6.99 -1.07 5.12
N LYS A 72 5.70 -0.87 5.45
CA LYS A 72 4.60 -1.63 4.82
C LYS A 72 4.61 -1.60 3.30
N ARG A 73 5.07 -0.48 2.70
CA ARG A 73 5.11 -0.30 1.24
C ARG A 73 6.20 -1.15 0.57
N GLU A 74 7.21 -1.53 1.34
CA GLU A 74 8.39 -2.25 0.89
C GLU A 74 8.24 -3.76 1.09
N LEU A 75 7.17 -4.21 1.77
CA LEU A 75 6.89 -5.64 1.91
C LEU A 75 6.83 -6.32 0.53
N GLY A 76 7.35 -7.55 0.47
CA GLY A 76 7.48 -8.34 -0.75
C GLY A 76 8.75 -8.04 -1.57
N ALA A 77 9.48 -6.96 -1.26
CA ALA A 77 10.81 -6.73 -1.81
C ALA A 77 11.87 -7.56 -1.07
N SER A 78 12.93 -7.98 -1.76
CA SER A 78 14.03 -8.73 -1.14
C SER A 78 14.78 -7.91 -0.08
N TRP A 79 14.85 -6.59 -0.28
CA TRP A 79 15.56 -5.66 0.59
C TRP A 79 14.76 -4.37 0.72
N TYR A 80 14.82 -3.76 1.89
CA TYR A 80 14.38 -2.39 2.09
C TYR A 80 15.17 -1.47 1.16
N SER A 81 14.49 -0.52 0.52
CA SER A 81 15.04 0.33 -0.55
C SER A 81 16.29 1.11 -0.14
N ARG A 82 16.46 1.36 1.17
CA ARG A 82 17.58 2.09 1.75
C ARG A 82 18.42 1.20 2.65
N SER A 83 19.71 1.51 2.72
CA SER A 83 20.57 0.95 3.73
C SER A 83 20.29 1.60 5.09
N ILE A 84 20.26 0.81 6.16
CA ILE A 84 20.23 1.31 7.54
C ILE A 84 21.62 1.05 8.13
N ARG A 85 22.34 2.10 8.51
CA ARG A 85 23.75 2.02 8.95
C ARG A 85 24.63 1.25 7.97
N GLY A 86 24.47 1.53 6.68
CA GLY A 86 25.23 0.87 5.60
C GLY A 86 24.81 -0.57 5.30
N ARG A 87 23.75 -1.10 5.93
CA ARG A 87 23.30 -2.49 5.77
C ARG A 87 21.97 -2.57 5.05
N ARG A 88 21.83 -3.54 4.14
CA ARG A 88 20.54 -3.88 3.54
C ARG A 88 19.81 -4.85 4.44
N LEU A 89 18.60 -4.49 4.86
CA LEU A 89 17.76 -5.33 5.71
C LEU A 89 16.50 -5.77 4.96
N PRO A 90 16.01 -6.99 5.17
CA PRO A 90 14.69 -7.39 4.67
C PRO A 90 13.58 -6.55 5.31
N PRO A 91 12.57 -6.09 4.55
CA PRO A 91 11.45 -5.31 5.07
C PRO A 91 10.71 -6.00 6.22
N GLU A 92 10.59 -7.33 6.18
CA GLU A 92 9.94 -8.16 7.20
C GLU A 92 10.63 -8.06 8.56
N VAL A 93 11.96 -7.97 8.57
CA VAL A 93 12.77 -7.86 9.79
C VAL A 93 12.55 -6.50 10.44
N ILE A 94 12.52 -5.43 9.62
CA ILE A 94 12.26 -4.09 10.12
C ILE A 94 10.83 -4.01 10.66
N LEU A 95 9.85 -4.55 9.93
CA LEU A 95 8.46 -4.59 10.39
C LEU A 95 8.31 -5.40 11.68
N ALA A 96 9.05 -6.50 11.83
CA ALA A 96 9.03 -7.32 13.04
C ALA A 96 9.44 -6.52 14.29
N CYS A 97 10.30 -5.50 14.18
CA CYS A 97 10.59 -4.60 15.32
C CYS A 97 9.34 -3.85 15.79
N VAL A 98 8.49 -3.38 14.87
CA VAL A 98 7.20 -2.73 15.21
C VAL A 98 6.25 -3.74 15.84
N LEU A 99 6.13 -4.91 15.24
CA LEU A 99 5.24 -5.97 15.71
C LEU A 99 5.66 -6.53 17.08
N ARG A 100 6.97 -6.60 17.35
CA ARG A 100 7.51 -6.99 18.67
C ARG A 100 7.10 -6.00 19.75
N LYS A 101 7.21 -4.70 19.48
CA LYS A 101 6.70 -3.66 20.41
C LYS A 101 5.21 -3.84 20.69
N LEU A 102 4.39 -4.06 19.65
CA LEU A 102 2.96 -4.30 19.84
C LEU A 102 2.68 -5.58 20.65
N ARG A 103 3.53 -6.61 20.51
CA ARG A 103 3.46 -7.84 21.32
C ARG A 103 3.71 -7.55 22.78
N GLU A 104 4.81 -6.86 23.07
CA GLU A 104 5.20 -6.46 24.43
C GLU A 104 4.10 -5.59 25.08
N ASP A 105 3.49 -4.71 24.30
CA ASP A 105 2.35 -3.90 24.74
C ASP A 105 1.12 -4.77 25.05
N ALA A 106 0.79 -5.74 24.19
CA ALA A 106 -0.33 -6.65 24.42
C ALA A 106 -0.10 -7.60 25.59
N GLU A 107 1.11 -8.14 25.75
CA GLU A 107 1.49 -9.03 26.85
C GLU A 107 1.42 -8.31 28.20
N ARG A 108 1.86 -7.05 28.26
CA ARG A 108 1.71 -6.22 29.46
C ARG A 108 0.23 -6.03 29.83
N GLU A 109 -0.60 -5.71 28.85
CA GLU A 109 -2.02 -5.46 29.08
C GLU A 109 -2.78 -6.73 29.52
N THR A 110 -2.44 -7.87 28.92
CA THR A 110 -3.14 -9.14 29.12
C THR A 110 -2.55 -10.01 30.23
N GLY A 111 -1.30 -9.76 30.63
CA GLY A 111 -0.57 -10.55 31.62
C GLY A 111 0.12 -11.78 31.05
N GLY A 112 0.13 -11.98 29.74
CA GLY A 112 0.79 -13.11 29.08
C GLY A 112 0.66 -13.10 27.56
N ALA A 113 1.35 -14.03 26.90
CA ALA A 113 1.26 -14.15 25.45
C ALA A 113 -0.14 -14.58 25.00
N VAL A 114 -0.65 -13.94 23.95
CA VAL A 114 -1.90 -14.31 23.27
C VAL A 114 -1.63 -14.53 21.78
N PRO A 115 -2.28 -15.53 21.14
CA PRO A 115 -2.17 -15.72 19.71
C PRO A 115 -2.85 -14.58 18.94
N ALA A 116 -2.38 -14.29 17.73
CA ALA A 116 -2.83 -13.12 16.98
C ALA A 116 -3.15 -13.39 15.51
N ALA A 117 -4.06 -12.62 14.94
CA ALA A 117 -4.23 -12.49 13.49
C ALA A 117 -3.83 -11.08 13.04
N ALA A 118 -3.30 -10.96 11.82
CA ALA A 118 -2.90 -9.67 11.25
C ALA A 118 -3.79 -9.29 10.07
N ALA A 119 -4.16 -8.01 9.99
CA ALA A 119 -4.85 -7.45 8.85
C ALA A 119 -3.86 -7.00 7.77
N VAL A 120 -4.19 -7.30 6.52
CA VAL A 120 -3.40 -6.91 5.34
C VAL A 120 -4.30 -6.28 4.27
N PRO A 121 -3.77 -5.39 3.41
CA PRO A 121 -4.54 -4.84 2.30
C PRO A 121 -5.04 -5.94 1.37
N TRP A 122 -6.27 -5.79 0.87
CA TRP A 122 -6.84 -6.74 -0.09
C TRP A 122 -5.92 -6.98 -1.30
N TYR A 123 -5.33 -5.90 -1.84
CA TYR A 123 -4.48 -5.96 -3.03
C TYR A 123 -3.09 -6.60 -2.81
N PHE A 124 -2.72 -6.96 -1.58
CA PHE A 124 -1.47 -7.69 -1.34
C PHE A 124 -1.49 -9.02 -2.08
N ASP A 125 -0.38 -9.32 -2.76
CA ASP A 125 -0.07 -10.57 -3.44
C ASP A 125 0.50 -11.60 -2.44
N ASP A 126 0.80 -12.82 -2.91
CA ASP A 126 1.29 -13.89 -2.04
C ASP A 126 2.61 -13.52 -1.36
N ALA A 127 3.53 -12.88 -2.09
CA ALA A 127 4.82 -12.43 -1.55
C ALA A 127 4.64 -11.45 -0.38
N ARG A 128 3.78 -10.43 -0.51
CA ARG A 128 3.50 -9.47 0.57
C ARG A 128 2.75 -10.08 1.74
N ARG A 129 1.83 -11.01 1.48
CA ARG A 129 1.09 -11.74 2.53
C ARG A 129 2.04 -12.64 3.32
N LYS A 130 2.92 -13.36 2.64
CA LYS A 130 3.99 -14.13 3.29
C LYS A 130 4.92 -13.22 4.09
N ALA A 131 5.36 -12.10 3.54
CA ALA A 131 6.21 -11.13 4.22
C ALA A 131 5.59 -10.63 5.55
N ALA A 132 4.28 -10.33 5.54
CA ALA A 132 3.57 -9.94 6.76
C ALA A 132 3.49 -11.08 7.79
N ALA A 133 3.24 -12.32 7.35
CA ALA A 133 3.22 -13.49 8.23
C ALA A 133 4.61 -13.81 8.81
N ASP A 134 5.66 -13.73 8.00
CA ASP A 134 7.05 -13.91 8.43
C ASP A 134 7.43 -12.81 9.44
N ALA A 135 7.02 -11.55 9.24
CA ALA A 135 7.27 -10.48 10.19
C ALA A 135 6.59 -10.73 11.55
N MET A 136 5.36 -11.24 11.56
CA MET A 136 4.68 -11.69 12.80
C MET A 136 5.47 -12.80 13.48
N GLU A 137 5.96 -13.76 12.69
CA GLU A 137 6.74 -14.89 13.17
C GLU A 137 8.09 -14.47 13.77
N ILE A 138 8.80 -13.55 13.12
CA ILE A 138 10.08 -12.97 13.57
C ILE A 138 9.90 -12.14 14.84
N ALA A 139 8.76 -11.41 14.95
CA ALA A 139 8.37 -10.69 16.15
C ALA A 139 7.96 -11.60 17.31
N GLY A 140 7.90 -12.92 17.07
CA GLY A 140 7.55 -13.96 18.02
C GLY A 140 6.07 -13.94 18.43
N TRP A 141 5.18 -13.53 17.53
CA TRP A 141 3.75 -13.78 17.67
C TRP A 141 3.41 -15.22 17.25
N GLN A 142 2.48 -15.86 17.96
CA GLN A 142 1.77 -17.02 17.41
C GLN A 142 0.73 -16.54 16.39
N CYS A 143 1.13 -16.47 15.12
CA CYS A 143 0.27 -16.03 14.03
C CYS A 143 -0.77 -17.10 13.67
N LEU A 144 -2.05 -16.81 13.92
CA LEU A 144 -3.19 -17.67 13.59
C LEU A 144 -3.57 -17.57 12.11
N GLY A 145 -3.40 -16.40 11.50
CA GLY A 145 -3.78 -16.17 10.12
C GLY A 145 -3.80 -14.69 9.72
N LEU A 146 -4.12 -14.46 8.45
CA LEU A 146 -4.27 -13.13 7.87
C LEU A 146 -5.72 -12.88 7.49
N VAL A 147 -6.17 -11.64 7.66
CA VAL A 147 -7.49 -11.16 7.23
C VAL A 147 -7.35 -9.94 6.34
N ASN A 148 -8.21 -9.78 5.36
CA ASN A 148 -8.24 -8.56 4.57
C ASN A 148 -8.75 -7.39 5.43
N GLU A 149 -8.10 -6.23 5.35
CA GLU A 149 -8.51 -4.98 6.03
C GLU A 149 -10.00 -4.64 5.89
N PRO A 150 -10.63 -4.65 4.69
CA PRO A 150 -12.06 -4.35 4.58
C PRO A 150 -12.94 -5.37 5.33
N THR A 151 -12.54 -6.63 5.33
CA THR A 151 -13.23 -7.69 6.07
C THR A 151 -13.10 -7.49 7.56
N ALA A 152 -11.90 -7.19 8.06
CA ALA A 152 -11.70 -6.82 9.45
C ALA A 152 -12.61 -5.65 9.85
N ALA A 153 -12.66 -4.58 9.04
CA ALA A 153 -13.54 -3.45 9.33
C ALA A 153 -15.02 -3.85 9.43
N VAL A 154 -15.51 -4.73 8.54
CA VAL A 154 -16.89 -5.25 8.61
C VAL A 154 -17.10 -6.14 9.84
N LEU A 155 -16.12 -6.93 10.25
CA LEU A 155 -16.21 -7.72 11.49
C LEU A 155 -16.31 -6.83 12.72
N ALA A 156 -15.54 -5.75 12.78
CA ALA A 156 -15.62 -4.78 13.86
C ALA A 156 -16.97 -4.05 13.87
N LEU A 157 -17.51 -3.68 12.70
CA LEU A 157 -18.87 -3.15 12.60
C LEU A 157 -19.90 -4.16 13.13
N ALA A 158 -19.79 -5.43 12.72
CA ALA A 158 -20.69 -6.48 13.16
C ALA A 158 -20.65 -6.69 14.68
N GLU A 159 -19.46 -6.65 15.27
CA GLU A 159 -19.26 -6.64 16.72
C GLU A 159 -20.01 -5.49 17.38
N SER A 160 -19.81 -4.26 16.90
CA SER A 160 -20.44 -3.07 17.47
C SER A 160 -21.97 -3.09 17.43
N LEU A 161 -22.53 -3.82 16.46
CA LEU A 161 -23.97 -4.01 16.29
C LEU A 161 -24.51 -5.22 17.06
N GLY A 162 -23.66 -5.97 17.77
CA GLY A 162 -24.06 -7.22 18.44
C GLY A 162 -24.44 -8.34 17.48
N ARG A 163 -23.90 -8.34 16.25
CA ARG A 163 -24.30 -9.24 15.15
C ARG A 163 -23.34 -10.40 14.91
N LEU A 164 -22.34 -10.61 15.77
CA LEU A 164 -21.34 -11.67 15.56
C LEU A 164 -21.89 -13.10 15.67
N ASP A 165 -23.04 -13.30 16.33
CA ASP A 165 -23.67 -14.63 16.41
C ASP A 165 -23.99 -15.13 15.00
N PRO A 166 -23.39 -16.25 14.54
CA PRO A 166 -23.70 -16.80 13.22
C PRO A 166 -25.16 -17.23 13.05
N ARG A 167 -25.88 -17.46 14.15
CA ARG A 167 -27.30 -17.83 14.21
C ARG A 167 -28.23 -16.62 14.37
N GLY A 168 -27.67 -15.44 14.59
CA GLY A 168 -28.43 -14.21 14.72
C GLY A 168 -29.19 -13.89 13.43
N ASP A 169 -30.35 -13.27 13.55
CA ASP A 169 -31.17 -12.87 12.40
C ASP A 169 -31.04 -11.36 12.17
N PHE A 170 -30.64 -10.98 10.96
CA PHE A 170 -30.62 -9.59 10.50
C PHE A 170 -30.71 -9.56 8.96
N PRO A 171 -31.33 -8.53 8.36
CA PRO A 171 -31.48 -8.47 6.92
C PRO A 171 -30.10 -8.39 6.24
N PRO A 172 -29.90 -9.09 5.11
CA PRO A 172 -28.68 -8.94 4.33
C PRO A 172 -28.43 -7.47 3.99
N SER A 173 -27.21 -7.00 4.17
CA SER A 173 -26.83 -5.60 3.94
C SER A 173 -25.71 -5.51 2.92
N ARG A 174 -25.74 -4.49 2.06
CA ARG A 174 -24.66 -4.12 1.14
C ARG A 174 -23.95 -2.92 1.72
N LEU A 175 -22.65 -3.05 1.97
CA LEU A 175 -21.85 -2.00 2.57
C LEU A 175 -20.75 -1.60 1.60
N LEU A 176 -20.46 -0.31 1.53
CA LEU A 176 -19.22 0.19 0.96
C LEU A 176 -18.23 0.40 2.12
N VAL A 177 -17.13 -0.34 2.13
CA VAL A 177 -15.98 -0.03 2.99
C VAL A 177 -15.11 0.96 2.24
N TYR A 178 -14.98 2.18 2.77
CA TYR A 178 -14.15 3.24 2.24
C TYR A 178 -12.97 3.45 3.20
N ASP A 179 -11.79 3.00 2.80
CA ASP A 179 -10.58 3.01 3.62
C ASP A 179 -9.54 3.96 3.03
N LEU A 180 -9.43 5.14 3.64
CA LEU A 180 -8.45 6.16 3.28
C LEU A 180 -7.41 6.28 4.41
N GLY A 181 -6.33 5.49 4.25
CA GLY A 181 -5.21 5.47 5.17
C GLY A 181 -4.13 6.52 4.87
N ALA A 182 -2.97 6.37 5.50
CA ALA A 182 -1.85 7.29 5.32
C ALA A 182 -1.18 7.18 3.94
N ALA A 183 -1.17 6.00 3.30
CA ALA A 183 -0.38 5.75 2.09
C ALA A 183 -1.18 5.25 0.88
N ALA A 184 -2.38 4.73 1.11
CA ALA A 184 -3.18 4.08 0.09
C ALA A 184 -4.68 4.26 0.38
N PHE A 185 -5.45 4.28 -0.70
CA PHE A 185 -6.89 4.35 -0.69
C PHE A 185 -7.43 3.01 -1.18
N LYS A 186 -8.38 2.44 -0.46
CA LYS A 186 -9.03 1.16 -0.78
C LYS A 186 -10.53 1.34 -0.69
N ALA A 187 -11.25 0.74 -1.62
CA ALA A 187 -12.70 0.66 -1.59
C ALA A 187 -13.14 -0.79 -1.81
N ALA A 188 -14.10 -1.26 -1.03
CA ALA A 188 -14.66 -2.60 -1.18
C ALA A 188 -16.18 -2.57 -1.02
N VAL A 189 -16.89 -3.16 -1.98
CA VAL A 189 -18.32 -3.41 -1.87
C VAL A 189 -18.50 -4.80 -1.27
N MET A 190 -19.13 -4.87 -0.11
CA MET A 190 -19.29 -6.10 0.65
C MET A 190 -20.76 -6.41 0.90
N ARG A 191 -21.09 -7.70 0.93
CA ARG A 191 -22.40 -8.20 1.37
C ARG A 191 -22.27 -8.86 2.72
N LEU A 192 -23.05 -8.39 3.67
CA LEU A 192 -23.21 -8.95 5.00
C LEU A 192 -24.52 -9.74 5.08
N LYS A 193 -24.52 -10.88 5.76
CA LYS A 193 -25.73 -11.64 6.09
C LYS A 193 -25.51 -12.45 7.39
N PRO A 194 -26.56 -12.99 8.01
CA PRO A 194 -26.43 -13.95 9.09
C PRO A 194 -25.38 -15.02 8.81
N GLY A 195 -24.41 -15.16 9.72
CA GLY A 195 -23.34 -16.16 9.65
C GLY A 195 -22.29 -15.96 8.55
N GLY A 196 -22.23 -14.81 7.85
CA GLY A 196 -21.21 -14.64 6.83
C GLY A 196 -21.11 -13.25 6.19
N CYS A 197 -19.94 -12.98 5.63
CA CYS A 197 -19.70 -11.83 4.78
C CYS A 197 -19.01 -12.24 3.47
N ARG A 198 -19.22 -11.45 2.42
CA ARG A 198 -18.62 -11.67 1.12
C ARG A 198 -18.15 -10.35 0.50
N THR A 199 -16.91 -10.32 0.02
CA THR A 199 -16.42 -9.27 -0.88
C THR A 199 -17.07 -9.46 -2.26
N ILE A 200 -17.81 -8.46 -2.75
CA ILE A 200 -18.42 -8.47 -4.09
C ILE A 200 -17.38 -8.01 -5.11
N ALA A 201 -16.74 -6.88 -4.83
CA ALA A 201 -15.63 -6.33 -5.58
C ALA A 201 -14.82 -5.41 -4.67
N ALA A 202 -13.55 -5.24 -4.99
CA ALA A 202 -12.67 -4.28 -4.34
C ALA A 202 -11.75 -3.65 -5.38
N ASP A 203 -11.27 -2.46 -5.06
CA ASP A 203 -10.28 -1.73 -5.85
C ASP A 203 -9.43 -0.84 -4.93
N ALA A 204 -8.25 -0.45 -5.39
CA ALA A 204 -7.32 0.32 -4.58
C ALA A 204 -6.41 1.22 -5.41
N GLU A 205 -6.06 2.37 -4.84
CA GLU A 205 -5.01 3.24 -5.33
C GLU A 205 -3.84 3.25 -4.34
N ILE A 206 -2.79 2.52 -4.68
CA ILE A 206 -1.63 2.21 -3.81
C ILE A 206 -0.74 3.46 -3.55
N GLN A 207 -0.94 4.52 -4.35
CA GLN A 207 -0.24 5.80 -4.24
C GLN A 207 -1.24 6.96 -4.08
N LEU A 208 -2.14 6.81 -3.12
CA LEU A 208 -3.08 7.84 -2.72
C LEU A 208 -3.50 7.66 -1.26
N GLY A 209 -2.99 8.47 -0.34
CA GLY A 209 -3.39 8.48 1.05
C GLY A 209 -3.08 9.81 1.72
N GLY A 210 -3.26 9.89 3.04
CA GLY A 210 -3.05 11.12 3.80
C GLY A 210 -1.68 11.80 3.59
N TYR A 211 -0.64 11.02 3.22
CA TYR A 211 0.67 11.52 2.80
C TYR A 211 0.59 12.45 1.59
N ASP A 212 -0.23 12.12 0.58
CA ASP A 212 -0.33 12.92 -0.63
C ASP A 212 -0.97 14.29 -0.34
N TRP A 213 -1.88 14.36 0.64
CA TRP A 213 -2.38 15.64 1.17
C TRP A 213 -1.28 16.41 1.93
N ASP A 214 -0.43 15.73 2.69
CA ASP A 214 0.72 16.36 3.35
C ASP A 214 1.67 16.97 2.31
N VAL A 215 1.92 16.27 1.20
CA VAL A 215 2.76 16.77 0.09
C VAL A 215 2.17 18.05 -0.50
N ARG A 216 0.85 18.14 -0.73
CA ARG A 216 0.22 19.38 -1.23
C ARG A 216 0.40 20.56 -0.29
N LEU A 217 0.35 20.31 1.01
CA LEU A 217 0.64 21.33 2.01
C LEU A 217 2.11 21.74 2.00
N VAL A 218 3.05 20.81 1.79
CA VAL A 218 4.47 21.16 1.65
C VAL A 218 4.72 21.98 0.39
N GLU A 219 4.10 21.62 -0.74
CA GLU A 219 4.18 22.39 -1.98
C GLU A 219 3.61 23.81 -1.82
N TRP A 220 2.44 23.93 -1.18
CA TRP A 220 1.85 25.21 -0.84
C TRP A 220 2.76 26.03 0.09
N LEU A 221 3.35 25.41 1.12
CA LEU A 221 4.32 26.07 2.00
C LEU A 221 5.55 26.53 1.24
N ALA A 222 6.06 25.73 0.30
CA ALA A 222 7.20 26.08 -0.55
C ALA A 222 6.92 27.38 -1.34
N ASP A 223 5.72 27.50 -1.89
CA ASP A 223 5.30 28.70 -2.64
C ASP A 223 5.15 29.94 -1.74
N LYS A 224 4.86 29.77 -0.44
CA LYS A 224 4.86 30.88 0.53
C LYS A 224 6.26 31.22 1.07
N LEU A 225 7.17 30.25 1.14
CA LEU A 225 8.56 30.42 1.60
C LEU A 225 9.42 31.14 0.55
N ALA A 226 9.23 30.82 -0.73
CA ALA A 226 10.07 31.33 -1.81
C ALA A 226 10.10 32.88 -1.91
N PRO A 227 8.96 33.61 -1.83
CA PRO A 227 8.97 35.08 -1.81
C PRO A 227 9.71 35.70 -0.62
N GLN A 228 9.91 34.96 0.47
CA GLN A 228 10.63 35.43 1.66
C GLN A 228 12.14 35.14 1.60
N GLY A 229 12.62 34.58 0.49
CA GLY A 229 14.01 34.17 0.30
C GLY A 229 14.41 33.02 1.22
N LEU A 230 13.46 32.20 1.67
CA LEU A 230 13.73 31.02 2.50
C LEU A 230 14.00 29.79 1.63
N PRO A 231 14.78 28.80 2.12
CA PRO A 231 15.05 27.57 1.39
C PRO A 231 13.77 26.82 1.00
N ASP A 232 13.76 26.24 -0.19
CA ASP A 232 12.60 25.55 -0.74
C ASP A 232 12.67 24.03 -0.42
N PRO A 233 11.66 23.48 0.30
CA PRO A 233 11.64 22.07 0.69
C PRO A 233 11.58 21.10 -0.51
N ARG A 234 11.15 21.55 -1.70
CA ARG A 234 11.10 20.73 -2.93
C ARG A 234 12.46 20.47 -3.55
N TYR A 235 13.52 21.04 -2.99
CA TYR A 235 14.88 20.91 -3.52
C TYR A 235 15.91 20.51 -2.46
N ASP A 236 15.51 20.39 -1.19
CA ASP A 236 16.41 20.12 -0.07
C ASP A 236 15.74 19.21 0.97
N ALA A 237 16.28 18.01 1.14
CA ALA A 237 15.75 17.02 2.09
C ALA A 237 15.83 17.46 3.56
N SER A 238 16.82 18.29 3.91
CA SER A 238 16.95 18.84 5.26
C SER A 238 15.85 19.88 5.54
N VAL A 239 15.48 20.66 4.53
CA VAL A 239 14.38 21.63 4.60
C VAL A 239 13.04 20.91 4.59
N TRP A 240 12.85 19.92 3.71
CA TRP A 240 11.66 19.05 3.68
C TRP A 240 11.35 18.51 5.07
N SER A 241 12.36 17.96 5.74
CA SER A 241 12.18 17.32 7.04
C SER A 241 11.80 18.29 8.16
N ARG A 242 12.04 19.60 7.99
CA ARG A 242 11.58 20.65 8.90
C ARG A 242 10.17 21.15 8.57
N VAL A 243 9.83 21.21 7.27
CA VAL A 243 8.53 21.71 6.79
C VAL A 243 7.43 20.65 6.89
N TYR A 244 7.74 19.39 6.60
CA TYR A 244 6.78 18.29 6.52
C TYR A 244 6.02 18.04 7.84
N PRO A 245 6.65 18.02 9.04
CA PRO A 245 5.91 17.88 10.29
C PRO A 245 4.88 18.99 10.52
N ALA A 246 5.22 20.23 10.17
CA ALA A 246 4.31 21.38 10.28
C ALA A 246 3.12 21.26 9.30
N ALA A 247 3.34 20.69 8.11
CA ALA A 247 2.27 20.37 7.17
C ALA A 247 1.31 19.30 7.71
N VAL A 248 1.85 18.22 8.30
CA VAL A 248 1.04 17.15 8.94
C VAL A 248 0.21 17.71 10.09
N GLU A 249 0.80 18.53 10.97
CA GLU A 249 0.08 19.18 12.06
C GLU A 249 -1.02 20.12 11.54
N ALA A 250 -0.73 20.91 10.49
CA ALA A 250 -1.72 21.79 9.89
C ALA A 250 -2.93 21.00 9.34
N LYS A 251 -2.69 19.90 8.62
CA LYS A 251 -3.73 18.99 8.12
C LYS A 251 -4.61 18.45 9.26
N HIS A 252 -3.97 17.95 10.33
CA HIS A 252 -4.68 17.43 11.49
C HIS A 252 -5.50 18.51 12.20
N ALA A 253 -4.94 19.71 12.38
CA ALA A 253 -5.64 20.85 12.96
C ALA A 253 -6.87 21.24 12.12
N LEU A 254 -6.74 21.30 10.79
CA LEU A 254 -7.84 21.66 9.88
C LEU A 254 -8.97 20.63 9.84
N SER A 255 -8.72 19.38 10.24
CA SER A 255 -9.76 18.37 10.39
C SER A 255 -10.76 18.70 11.52
N SER A 256 -10.36 19.55 12.48
CA SER A 256 -11.23 19.98 13.60
C SER A 256 -11.53 21.49 13.59
N ARG A 257 -10.63 22.31 13.01
CA ARG A 257 -10.72 23.78 12.98
C ARG A 257 -10.89 24.29 11.56
N ARG A 258 -11.51 25.46 11.39
CA ARG A 258 -11.66 26.11 10.07
C ARG A 258 -10.38 26.77 9.57
N ARG A 259 -9.45 27.09 10.47
CA ARG A 259 -8.20 27.81 10.20
C ARG A 259 -7.14 27.36 11.17
N THR A 260 -5.88 27.37 10.74
CA THR A 260 -4.71 27.12 11.57
C THR A 260 -3.56 28.05 11.20
N THR A 261 -2.61 28.19 12.11
CA THR A 261 -1.38 28.95 11.88
C THR A 261 -0.22 27.98 11.82
N VAL A 262 0.53 28.02 10.72
CA VAL A 262 1.72 27.20 10.51
C VAL A 262 2.94 28.02 10.87
N LEU A 263 3.76 27.48 11.78
CA LEU A 263 5.00 28.09 12.25
C LEU A 263 6.18 27.18 11.90
N ILE A 264 7.21 27.72 11.25
CA ILE A 264 8.38 26.96 10.81
C ILE A 264 9.64 27.78 11.07
N GLU A 265 10.64 27.17 11.70
CA GLU A 265 11.97 27.75 11.88
C GLU A 265 12.94 27.26 10.78
N LEU A 266 13.34 28.16 9.88
CA LEU A 266 14.22 27.86 8.75
C LEU A 266 15.33 28.90 8.65
N ALA A 267 16.58 28.43 8.52
CA ALA A 267 17.76 29.29 8.37
C ALA A 267 17.86 30.40 9.45
N GLY A 268 17.49 30.08 10.70
CA GLY A 268 17.51 31.04 11.81
C GLY A 268 16.40 32.09 11.78
N ARG A 269 15.40 31.93 10.91
CA ARG A 269 14.24 32.82 10.77
C ARG A 269 12.96 32.06 11.07
N SER A 270 12.08 32.73 11.81
CA SER A 270 10.71 32.29 12.04
C SER A 270 9.84 32.66 10.84
N PHE A 271 9.25 31.66 10.21
CA PHE A 271 8.24 31.82 9.17
C PHE A 271 6.87 31.48 9.75
N GLN A 272 5.91 32.37 9.57
CA GLN A 272 4.53 32.18 9.99
C GLN A 272 3.59 32.43 8.81
N THR A 273 2.66 31.51 8.61
CA THR A 273 1.56 31.71 7.67
C THR A 273 0.27 31.16 8.24
N VAL A 274 -0.85 31.66 7.73
CA VAL A 274 -2.17 31.17 8.06
C VAL A 274 -2.64 30.29 6.92
N LEU A 275 -3.31 29.19 7.26
CA LEU A 275 -4.00 28.35 6.31
C LEU A 275 -5.45 28.15 6.73
N ASP A 276 -6.37 28.43 5.82
CA ASP A 276 -7.79 28.17 5.95
C ASP A 276 -8.16 26.78 5.38
N ARG A 277 -9.22 26.16 5.90
CA ARG A 277 -9.66 24.83 5.45
C ARG A 277 -10.07 24.83 3.98
N GLU A 278 -10.76 25.89 3.53
CA GLU A 278 -11.17 26.05 2.13
C GLU A 278 -9.96 26.06 1.19
N GLU A 279 -8.91 26.82 1.54
CA GLU A 279 -7.66 26.83 0.77
C GLU A 279 -6.99 25.45 0.75
N PHE A 280 -6.98 24.72 1.89
CA PHE A 280 -6.47 23.35 1.95
C PHE A 280 -7.27 22.37 1.08
N GLU A 281 -8.60 22.48 1.11
CA GLU A 281 -9.50 21.65 0.30
C GLU A 281 -9.32 21.95 -1.19
N ASP A 282 -9.11 23.21 -1.57
CA ASP A 282 -8.88 23.63 -2.96
C ASP A 282 -7.55 23.06 -3.52
N ILE A 283 -6.44 23.20 -2.78
CA ILE A 283 -5.12 22.72 -3.24
C ILE A 283 -5.01 21.18 -3.29
N SER A 284 -5.96 20.48 -2.67
CA SER A 284 -6.01 19.01 -2.60
C SER A 284 -7.25 18.40 -3.26
N ALA A 285 -8.06 19.20 -3.96
CA ALA A 285 -9.34 18.80 -4.53
C ALA A 285 -9.23 17.64 -5.53
N ASP A 286 -8.14 17.57 -6.29
CA ASP A 286 -7.89 16.50 -7.25
C ASP A 286 -7.62 15.15 -6.57
N LEU A 287 -7.03 15.14 -5.37
CA LEU A 287 -6.82 13.92 -4.59
C LEU A 287 -8.14 13.33 -4.11
N LEU A 288 -9.06 14.18 -3.63
CA LEU A 288 -10.42 13.79 -3.26
C LEU A 288 -11.22 13.33 -4.50
N HIS A 289 -11.03 14.00 -5.63
CA HIS A 289 -11.66 13.60 -6.88
C HIS A 289 -11.19 12.21 -7.36
N ARG A 290 -9.91 11.86 -7.17
CA ARG A 290 -9.38 10.53 -7.48
C ARG A 290 -10.05 9.44 -6.64
N THR A 291 -10.17 9.64 -5.31
CA THR A 291 -10.86 8.66 -4.46
C THR A 291 -12.32 8.48 -4.84
N ARG A 292 -13.01 9.58 -5.19
CA ARG A 292 -14.37 9.54 -5.72
C ARG A 292 -14.46 8.73 -7.01
N THR A 293 -13.60 9.04 -7.98
CA THR A 293 -13.62 8.41 -9.31
C THR A 293 -13.38 6.91 -9.20
N LEU A 294 -12.44 6.47 -8.37
CA LEU A 294 -12.21 5.04 -8.12
C LEU A 294 -13.44 4.38 -7.49
N THR A 295 -14.09 5.05 -6.53
CA THR A 295 -15.29 4.53 -5.88
C THR A 295 -16.47 4.41 -6.85
N GLU A 296 -16.73 5.43 -7.67
CA GLU A 296 -17.77 5.41 -8.69
C GLU A 296 -17.52 4.29 -9.71
N ARG A 297 -16.28 4.15 -10.22
CA ARG A 297 -15.90 3.05 -11.13
C ARG A 297 -16.09 1.67 -10.51
N LEU A 298 -15.77 1.51 -9.22
CA LEU A 298 -15.98 0.26 -8.50
C LEU A 298 -17.48 -0.09 -8.44
N LEU A 299 -18.33 0.88 -8.10
CA LEU A 299 -19.78 0.70 -8.05
C LEU A 299 -20.36 0.37 -9.43
N ASP A 300 -19.97 1.11 -10.46
CA ASP A 300 -20.39 0.88 -11.84
C ASP A 300 -20.06 -0.53 -12.31
N ARG A 301 -18.84 -1.02 -12.03
CA ARG A 301 -18.40 -2.39 -12.38
C ARG A 301 -19.25 -3.47 -11.72
N THR A 302 -19.79 -3.21 -10.52
CA THR A 302 -20.67 -4.15 -9.82
C THR A 302 -22.14 -4.03 -10.22
N GLY A 303 -22.52 -2.97 -10.94
CA GLY A 303 -23.91 -2.63 -11.20
C GLY A 303 -24.71 -2.26 -9.94
N ILE A 304 -24.03 -1.85 -8.86
CA ILE A 304 -24.63 -1.44 -7.58
C ILE A 304 -24.57 0.08 -7.51
N GLY A 305 -25.73 0.73 -7.43
CA GLY A 305 -25.81 2.19 -7.26
C GLY A 305 -25.55 2.62 -5.81
N TRP A 306 -25.33 3.91 -5.60
CA TRP A 306 -25.20 4.50 -4.25
C TRP A 306 -26.46 4.25 -3.40
N GLU A 307 -27.63 4.29 -4.03
CA GLU A 307 -28.93 4.03 -3.41
C GLU A 307 -29.08 2.58 -2.91
N ASP A 308 -28.42 1.63 -3.56
CA ASP A 308 -28.46 0.19 -3.24
C ASP A 308 -27.58 -0.18 -2.04
N LEU A 309 -26.69 0.71 -1.59
CA LEU A 309 -25.80 0.49 -0.45
C LEU A 309 -26.53 0.78 0.86
N ASP A 310 -26.70 -0.18 1.75
CA ASP A 310 -27.32 0.05 3.07
C ASP A 310 -26.49 0.95 4.00
N GLY A 311 -25.19 1.11 3.73
CA GLY A 311 -24.36 2.08 4.43
C GLY A 311 -22.92 2.16 3.91
N VAL A 312 -22.22 3.21 4.34
CA VAL A 312 -20.80 3.45 4.02
C VAL A 312 -20.00 3.40 5.31
N LEU A 313 -19.10 2.42 5.44
CA LEU A 313 -18.19 2.27 6.56
C LEU A 313 -16.88 3.00 6.25
N ALA A 314 -16.61 4.08 7.00
CA ALA A 314 -15.40 4.89 6.83
C ALA A 314 -14.26 4.38 7.72
N VAL A 315 -13.12 4.08 7.12
CA VAL A 315 -11.95 3.48 7.76
C VAL A 315 -10.69 4.29 7.44
N GLY A 316 -9.76 4.38 8.39
CA GLY A 316 -8.47 5.05 8.22
C GLY A 316 -8.48 6.55 8.49
N GLY A 317 -7.34 7.08 8.95
CA GLY A 317 -7.30 8.40 9.61
C GLY A 317 -7.58 9.59 8.71
N ALA A 318 -7.31 9.46 7.41
CA ALA A 318 -7.57 10.53 6.46
C ALA A 318 -9.08 10.72 6.18
N VAL A 319 -9.95 9.77 6.55
CA VAL A 319 -11.42 9.98 6.50
C VAL A 319 -11.94 10.98 7.54
N ARG A 320 -11.08 11.41 8.48
CA ARG A 320 -11.39 12.46 9.45
C ARG A 320 -11.47 13.85 8.82
N MET A 321 -10.92 14.03 7.62
CA MET A 321 -11.05 15.28 6.87
C MET A 321 -12.54 15.52 6.52
N PRO A 322 -13.12 16.69 6.86
CA PRO A 322 -14.53 16.99 6.62
C PRO A 322 -14.97 16.81 5.17
N ALA A 323 -14.16 17.27 4.20
CA ALA A 323 -14.43 17.11 2.78
C ALA A 323 -14.68 15.66 2.33
N VAL A 324 -14.00 14.68 2.96
CA VAL A 324 -14.21 13.25 2.67
C VAL A 324 -15.59 12.81 3.15
N ALA A 325 -15.96 13.20 4.37
CA ALA A 325 -17.26 12.84 4.94
C ALA A 325 -18.41 13.47 4.15
N GLU A 326 -18.33 14.77 3.90
CA GLU A 326 -19.33 15.53 3.15
C GLU A 326 -19.52 15.00 1.72
N MET A 327 -18.43 14.63 1.06
CA MET A 327 -18.50 13.98 -0.26
C MET A 327 -19.27 12.67 -0.19
N LEU A 328 -18.92 11.78 0.73
CA LEU A 328 -19.53 10.44 0.82
C LEU A 328 -21.00 10.51 1.25
N GLU A 329 -21.35 11.36 2.20
CA GLU A 329 -22.74 11.54 2.63
C GLU A 329 -23.60 12.16 1.53
N ARG A 330 -23.05 13.11 0.76
CA ARG A 330 -23.73 13.68 -0.40
C ARG A 330 -23.96 12.67 -1.51
N LEU A 331 -22.97 11.82 -1.80
CA LEU A 331 -23.09 10.80 -2.86
C LEU A 331 -24.01 9.65 -2.46
N SER A 332 -23.89 9.15 -1.23
CA SER A 332 -24.70 8.04 -0.72
C SER A 332 -26.10 8.44 -0.27
N GLY A 333 -26.30 9.72 0.07
CA GLY A 333 -27.52 10.21 0.72
C GLY A 333 -27.73 9.65 2.13
N LYS A 334 -26.69 9.08 2.75
CA LYS A 334 -26.73 8.35 4.03
C LYS A 334 -25.61 8.82 4.94
N PRO A 335 -25.81 8.86 6.27
CA PRO A 335 -24.74 9.15 7.21
C PRO A 335 -23.67 8.04 7.19
N LEU A 336 -22.42 8.40 7.48
CA LEU A 336 -21.35 7.41 7.58
C LEU A 336 -21.49 6.52 8.81
N LEU A 337 -21.24 5.23 8.63
CA LEU A 337 -21.14 4.27 9.72
C LEU A 337 -19.79 4.44 10.42
N ARG A 338 -19.82 4.84 11.70
CA ARG A 338 -18.62 5.10 12.54
C ARG A 338 -18.82 4.60 13.98
N PRO A 339 -18.90 3.28 14.21
CA PRO A 339 -19.17 2.73 15.54
C PRO A 339 -18.02 2.93 16.56
N PHE A 340 -16.82 3.21 16.07
CA PHE A 340 -15.60 3.50 16.82
C PHE A 340 -14.76 4.51 16.02
N PRO A 341 -13.66 5.05 16.59
CA PRO A 341 -12.71 5.83 15.81
C PRO A 341 -12.27 5.07 14.53
N PRO A 342 -12.24 5.70 13.35
CA PRO A 342 -12.05 5.02 12.05
C PRO A 342 -10.72 4.24 11.93
N ASP A 343 -9.73 4.60 12.75
CA ASP A 343 -8.41 3.99 12.81
C ASP A 343 -8.40 2.68 13.62
N GLU A 344 -9.42 2.41 14.45
CA GLU A 344 -9.48 1.22 15.30
C GLU A 344 -10.14 0.01 14.63
N ALA A 345 -10.91 0.25 13.56
CA ALA A 345 -11.77 -0.72 12.90
C ALA A 345 -11.03 -2.02 12.55
N VAL A 346 -9.85 -1.85 11.95
CA VAL A 346 -9.08 -2.95 11.38
C VAL A 346 -8.50 -3.83 12.49
N ALA A 347 -7.86 -3.24 13.50
CA ALA A 347 -7.28 -3.99 14.61
C ALA A 347 -8.36 -4.75 15.42
N ARG A 348 -9.49 -4.10 15.70
CA ARG A 348 -10.64 -4.74 16.38
C ARG A 348 -11.17 -5.91 15.57
N GLY A 349 -11.39 -5.70 14.28
CA GLY A 349 -11.85 -6.74 13.36
C GLY A 349 -10.93 -7.94 13.28
N ALA A 350 -9.62 -7.68 13.23
CA ALA A 350 -8.61 -8.72 13.27
C ALA A 350 -8.65 -9.50 14.59
N ALA A 351 -9.00 -8.88 15.71
CA ALA A 351 -9.10 -9.56 17.01
C ALA A 351 -10.33 -10.48 17.07
N VAL A 352 -11.47 -10.05 16.51
CA VAL A 352 -12.64 -10.91 16.29
C VAL A 352 -12.26 -12.13 15.46
N PHE A 353 -11.58 -11.90 14.34
CA PHE A 353 -11.15 -12.98 13.44
C PHE A 353 -10.15 -13.94 14.12
N ALA A 354 -9.20 -13.40 14.89
CA ALA A 354 -8.23 -14.20 15.65
C ALA A 354 -8.92 -15.11 16.66
N GLU A 355 -9.92 -14.60 17.39
CA GLU A 355 -10.70 -15.42 18.33
C GLU A 355 -11.44 -16.56 17.62
N TRP A 356 -12.01 -16.33 16.44
CA TRP A 356 -12.67 -17.39 15.67
C TRP A 356 -11.71 -18.46 15.19
N LEU A 357 -10.53 -18.07 14.67
CA LEU A 357 -9.49 -19.02 14.29
C LEU A 357 -9.03 -19.85 15.50
N ARG A 358 -8.81 -19.19 16.65
CA ARG A 358 -8.40 -19.85 17.88
C ARG A 358 -9.45 -20.86 18.35
N ARG A 359 -10.75 -20.50 18.32
CA ARG A 359 -11.85 -21.42 18.67
C ARG A 359 -11.90 -22.61 17.73
N GLY A 360 -11.85 -22.37 16.41
CA GLY A 360 -11.85 -23.45 15.41
C GLY A 360 -10.69 -24.43 15.61
N LEU A 361 -9.50 -23.93 15.95
CA LEU A 361 -8.34 -24.77 16.28
C LEU A 361 -8.54 -25.59 17.56
N LEU A 362 -9.24 -25.07 18.56
CA LEU A 362 -9.48 -25.75 19.83
C LEU A 362 -10.64 -26.75 19.80
N THR A 363 -11.71 -26.44 19.07
CA THR A 363 -12.93 -27.25 19.03
C THR A 363 -12.99 -28.19 17.82
N GLY A 364 -12.15 -27.96 16.80
CA GLY A 364 -12.28 -28.61 15.49
C GLY A 364 -13.53 -28.16 14.71
N ASP A 365 -14.25 -27.15 15.21
CA ASP A 365 -15.47 -26.64 14.59
C ASP A 365 -15.14 -25.54 13.58
N GLU A 366 -15.17 -25.87 12.30
CA GLU A 366 -15.02 -24.91 11.21
C GLU A 366 -16.17 -23.87 11.17
N ALA A 367 -17.25 -24.06 11.93
CA ALA A 367 -18.35 -23.12 12.10
C ALA A 367 -18.22 -22.22 13.36
N ALA A 368 -17.05 -22.18 14.00
CA ALA A 368 -16.80 -21.35 15.19
C ALA A 368 -16.97 -19.83 14.98
N GLY A 369 -17.06 -19.38 13.72
CA GLY A 369 -17.25 -17.98 13.34
C GLY A 369 -18.03 -17.82 12.04
N TRP A 370 -17.97 -16.63 11.47
CA TRP A 370 -18.63 -16.36 10.19
C TRP A 370 -17.93 -17.04 9.01
N ARG A 371 -18.73 -17.45 8.03
CA ARG A 371 -18.21 -17.85 6.72
C ARG A 371 -17.80 -16.61 5.91
N ILE A 372 -16.49 -16.42 5.77
CA ILE A 372 -15.88 -15.34 5.00
C ILE A 372 -15.65 -15.81 3.56
N ARG A 373 -16.05 -15.01 2.58
CA ARG A 373 -15.71 -15.20 1.16
C ARG A 373 -15.03 -13.96 0.62
N GLU A 374 -13.80 -14.13 0.17
CA GLU A 374 -12.99 -13.05 -0.42
C GLU A 374 -12.97 -13.15 -1.94
N THR A 375 -12.40 -12.15 -2.58
CA THR A 375 -12.00 -12.20 -3.99
C THR A 375 -10.47 -12.17 -4.06
N ALA A 376 -9.87 -13.02 -4.89
CA ALA A 376 -8.44 -12.97 -5.15
C ALA A 376 -8.08 -11.64 -5.82
N SER A 377 -7.11 -10.90 -5.28
CA SER A 377 -6.65 -9.65 -5.88
C SER A 377 -5.87 -9.87 -7.18
N GLN A 378 -5.17 -11.00 -7.27
CA GLN A 378 -4.38 -11.42 -8.42
C GLN A 378 -4.77 -12.84 -8.84
N GLY A 379 -4.57 -13.14 -10.12
CA GLY A 379 -4.70 -14.50 -10.64
C GLY A 379 -3.38 -15.25 -10.58
N LEU A 380 -3.46 -16.58 -10.60
CA LEU A 380 -2.30 -17.48 -10.71
C LEU A 380 -2.14 -17.95 -12.14
N TRP A 381 -0.90 -17.90 -12.62
CA TRP A 381 -0.50 -18.33 -13.96
C TRP A 381 0.64 -19.35 -13.86
N VAL A 382 0.66 -20.32 -14.76
CA VAL A 382 1.74 -21.28 -14.90
C VAL A 382 2.44 -21.05 -16.22
N GLU A 383 3.77 -21.04 -16.20
CA GLU A 383 4.59 -21.01 -17.42
C GLU A 383 4.43 -22.33 -18.18
N THR A 384 4.00 -22.24 -19.44
CA THR A 384 3.88 -23.35 -20.37
C THR A 384 4.73 -23.07 -21.61
N ARG A 385 5.01 -24.08 -22.44
CA ARG A 385 5.68 -23.86 -23.74
C ARG A 385 4.64 -23.81 -24.85
N ASP A 386 4.73 -22.81 -25.72
CA ASP A 386 3.88 -22.76 -26.91
C ASP A 386 4.20 -23.96 -27.83
N PRO A 387 3.22 -24.78 -28.22
CA PRO A 387 3.44 -25.95 -29.07
C PRO A 387 4.04 -25.63 -30.45
N ARG A 388 3.95 -24.38 -30.93
CA ARG A 388 4.36 -24.00 -32.30
C ARG A 388 5.83 -23.59 -32.38
N ASP A 389 6.29 -22.81 -31.40
CA ASP A 389 7.63 -22.19 -31.41
C ASP A 389 8.45 -22.52 -30.15
N GLY A 390 7.87 -23.23 -29.17
CA GLY A 390 8.54 -23.63 -27.93
C GLY A 390 8.76 -22.49 -26.94
N THR A 391 8.25 -21.27 -27.23
CA THR A 391 8.44 -20.10 -26.37
C THR A 391 7.68 -20.24 -25.05
N PRO A 392 8.28 -19.81 -23.92
CA PRO A 392 7.58 -19.82 -22.64
C PRO A 392 6.44 -18.79 -22.65
N ARG A 393 5.25 -19.23 -22.26
CA ARG A 393 4.04 -18.41 -22.15
C ARG A 393 3.28 -18.73 -20.86
N PRO A 394 3.03 -17.73 -20.00
CA PRO A 394 2.19 -17.92 -18.83
C PRO A 394 0.73 -18.12 -19.27
N VAL A 395 0.08 -19.15 -18.73
CA VAL A 395 -1.33 -19.50 -18.98
C VAL A 395 -2.08 -19.41 -17.65
N PRO A 396 -3.30 -18.82 -17.61
CA PRO A 396 -4.00 -18.62 -16.36
C PRO A 396 -4.55 -19.95 -15.84
N ILE A 397 -4.29 -20.22 -14.56
CA ILE A 397 -4.81 -21.37 -13.82
C ILE A 397 -6.00 -20.93 -12.97
N VAL A 398 -5.84 -19.80 -12.28
CA VAL A 398 -6.88 -19.15 -11.49
C VAL A 398 -6.97 -17.69 -11.93
N PRO A 399 -8.10 -17.24 -12.51
CA PRO A 399 -8.27 -15.82 -12.86
C PRO A 399 -8.24 -14.90 -11.62
N PRO A 400 -7.86 -13.63 -11.75
CA PRO A 400 -8.10 -12.64 -10.69
C PRO A 400 -9.60 -12.53 -10.39
N GLU A 401 -9.93 -11.98 -9.23
CA GLU A 401 -11.31 -11.81 -8.73
C GLU A 401 -12.08 -13.12 -8.49
N THR A 402 -11.40 -14.27 -8.63
CA THR A 402 -11.95 -15.57 -8.23
C THR A 402 -12.30 -15.55 -6.75
N VAL A 403 -13.45 -16.13 -6.40
CA VAL A 403 -13.91 -16.20 -5.00
C VAL A 403 -13.03 -17.17 -4.21
N LEU A 404 -12.49 -16.71 -3.08
CA LEU A 404 -11.70 -17.51 -2.15
C LEU A 404 -12.57 -18.06 -1.00
N PRO A 405 -12.24 -19.25 -0.45
CA PRO A 405 -11.13 -20.12 -0.86
C PRO A 405 -11.40 -20.79 -2.21
N VAL A 406 -10.33 -21.07 -2.96
CA VAL A 406 -10.38 -21.77 -4.26
C VAL A 406 -9.39 -22.93 -4.30
N GLU A 407 -9.78 -23.99 -4.99
CA GLU A 407 -8.95 -25.14 -5.31
C GLU A 407 -9.11 -25.46 -6.79
N VAL A 408 -7.99 -25.57 -7.51
CA VAL A 408 -7.95 -25.94 -8.92
C VAL A 408 -6.95 -27.06 -9.14
N GLU A 409 -7.41 -28.13 -9.78
CA GLU A 409 -6.59 -29.26 -10.17
C GLU A 409 -6.12 -29.12 -11.63
N LYS A 410 -4.84 -29.44 -11.87
CA LYS A 410 -4.27 -29.60 -13.21
C LYS A 410 -3.45 -30.87 -13.28
N VAL A 411 -3.45 -31.51 -14.45
CA VAL A 411 -2.67 -32.70 -14.70
C VAL A 411 -1.43 -32.32 -15.50
N PHE A 412 -0.26 -32.61 -14.92
CA PHE A 412 1.03 -32.57 -15.58
C PHE A 412 1.45 -34.01 -15.94
N CYS A 413 2.47 -34.17 -16.78
CA CYS A 413 2.94 -35.49 -17.18
C CYS A 413 4.47 -35.58 -17.09
N THR A 414 4.98 -36.78 -16.84
CA THR A 414 6.42 -37.07 -16.99
C THR A 414 6.84 -36.95 -18.47
N GLU A 415 8.01 -36.37 -18.72
CA GLU A 415 8.53 -36.19 -20.09
C GLU A 415 9.43 -37.35 -20.54
N ARG A 416 9.94 -38.13 -19.58
CA ARG A 416 10.81 -39.30 -19.80
C ARG A 416 10.57 -40.40 -18.77
N ASP A 417 10.97 -41.63 -19.12
CA ASP A 417 10.93 -42.77 -18.22
C ASP A 417 11.83 -42.55 -17.00
N GLY A 418 11.36 -42.97 -15.83
CA GLY A 418 12.08 -42.87 -14.56
C GLY A 418 12.34 -41.45 -14.07
N GLN A 419 11.55 -40.47 -14.54
CA GLN A 419 11.67 -39.08 -14.11
C GLN A 419 11.37 -38.91 -12.62
N ARG A 420 12.34 -38.35 -11.87
CA ARG A 420 12.31 -38.23 -10.40
C ARG A 420 11.73 -36.92 -9.88
N SER A 421 11.63 -35.90 -10.73
CA SER A 421 11.10 -34.59 -10.36
C SER A 421 10.50 -33.85 -11.56
N ILE A 422 9.60 -32.90 -11.28
CA ILE A 422 9.03 -31.94 -12.22
C ILE A 422 9.24 -30.54 -11.63
N ALA A 423 9.63 -29.57 -12.46
CA ALA A 423 9.72 -28.18 -12.05
C ALA A 423 9.05 -27.27 -13.08
N PHE A 424 8.30 -26.27 -12.62
CA PHE A 424 7.69 -25.27 -13.48
C PHE A 424 7.55 -23.93 -12.75
N ARG A 425 7.56 -22.84 -13.53
CA ARG A 425 7.42 -21.48 -12.99
C ARG A 425 5.96 -21.08 -12.87
N ILE A 426 5.68 -20.31 -11.82
CA ILE A 426 4.38 -19.69 -11.58
C ILE A 426 4.50 -18.18 -11.45
N TRP A 427 3.45 -17.50 -11.86
CA TRP A 427 3.36 -16.05 -11.91
C TRP A 427 2.04 -15.61 -11.26
N GLU A 428 2.05 -14.40 -10.73
CA GLU A 428 0.88 -13.78 -10.11
C GLU A 428 0.58 -12.44 -10.76
N GLY A 429 -0.68 -12.16 -11.06
CA GLY A 429 -1.05 -10.89 -11.66
C GLY A 429 -2.48 -10.83 -12.20
N SER A 430 -2.92 -9.64 -12.58
CA SER A 430 -4.29 -9.41 -13.07
C SER A 430 -4.50 -9.93 -14.50
N GLY A 431 -3.45 -10.01 -15.32
CA GLY A 431 -3.54 -10.41 -16.73
C GLY A 431 -4.48 -9.55 -17.58
N THR A 432 -4.89 -8.38 -17.10
CA THR A 432 -5.67 -7.39 -17.86
C THR A 432 -4.78 -6.64 -18.85
N PRO A 433 -5.29 -6.07 -19.95
CA PRO A 433 -4.47 -5.26 -20.85
C PRO A 433 -3.81 -4.09 -20.10
N GLY A 434 -2.47 -4.13 -20.00
CA GLY A 434 -1.67 -3.17 -19.20
C GLY A 434 -1.43 -3.58 -17.74
N GLY A 435 -2.02 -4.68 -17.27
CA GLY A 435 -1.72 -5.29 -15.98
C GLY A 435 -0.48 -6.17 -16.06
N GLU A 436 0.52 -5.88 -15.21
CA GLU A 436 1.73 -6.70 -15.12
C GLU A 436 1.43 -8.04 -14.44
N ILE A 437 2.03 -9.10 -14.99
CA ILE A 437 2.19 -10.38 -14.32
C ILE A 437 3.62 -10.43 -13.79
N VAL A 438 3.77 -10.71 -12.50
CA VAL A 438 5.06 -10.78 -11.84
C VAL A 438 5.40 -12.23 -11.52
N PRO A 439 6.67 -12.64 -11.61
CA PRO A 439 7.02 -13.99 -11.25
C PRO A 439 6.83 -14.18 -9.73
N LEU A 440 6.17 -15.27 -9.37
CA LEU A 440 5.92 -15.63 -7.98
C LEU A 440 6.99 -16.61 -7.48
N GLY A 441 7.38 -17.55 -8.34
CA GLY A 441 8.43 -18.51 -8.04
C GLY A 441 8.43 -19.75 -8.91
N GLU A 442 9.15 -20.76 -8.45
CA GLU A 442 9.24 -22.09 -9.07
C GLU A 442 8.61 -23.14 -8.15
N VAL A 443 7.79 -24.00 -8.72
CA VAL A 443 7.25 -25.18 -8.05
C VAL A 443 8.12 -26.37 -8.41
N VAL A 444 8.65 -27.04 -7.41
CA VAL A 444 9.44 -28.27 -7.57
C VAL A 444 8.69 -29.42 -6.92
N ILE A 445 8.31 -30.39 -7.75
CA ILE A 445 7.70 -31.66 -7.35
C ILE A 445 8.80 -32.71 -7.36
N GLY A 446 9.27 -33.11 -6.20
CA GLY A 446 10.29 -34.13 -5.99
C GLY A 446 9.72 -35.46 -5.49
N GLY A 447 10.60 -36.44 -5.34
CA GLY A 447 10.25 -37.73 -4.74
C GLY A 447 9.37 -38.63 -5.61
N LEU A 448 9.33 -38.42 -6.93
CA LEU A 448 8.53 -39.25 -7.83
C LEU A 448 9.07 -40.69 -7.86
N PRO A 449 8.18 -41.71 -7.94
CA PRO A 449 8.57 -43.11 -8.08
C PRO A 449 9.54 -43.32 -9.25
N PRO A 450 10.61 -44.12 -9.08
CA PRO A 450 11.66 -44.28 -10.08
C PRO A 450 11.21 -45.09 -11.31
N ASP A 451 10.08 -45.77 -11.23
CA ASP A 451 9.49 -46.66 -12.25
C ASP A 451 8.39 -45.99 -13.07
N LEU A 452 8.17 -44.67 -12.90
CA LEU A 452 7.16 -43.96 -13.68
C LEU A 452 7.53 -43.93 -15.18
N PRO A 453 6.65 -44.41 -16.08
CA PRO A 453 6.86 -44.30 -17.52
C PRO A 453 6.68 -42.85 -17.97
N LYS A 454 7.23 -42.51 -19.14
CA LYS A 454 6.94 -41.26 -19.86
C LYS A 454 5.43 -41.11 -20.07
N GLY A 455 4.92 -39.90 -19.87
CA GLY A 455 3.50 -39.59 -20.01
C GLY A 455 2.65 -39.98 -18.81
N ARG A 456 3.25 -40.45 -17.70
CA ARG A 456 2.51 -40.71 -16.46
C ARG A 456 1.90 -39.41 -15.94
N PRO A 457 0.58 -39.37 -15.67
CA PRO A 457 -0.07 -38.19 -15.11
C PRO A 457 0.38 -37.93 -13.67
N ILE A 458 0.56 -36.66 -13.33
CA ILE A 458 0.86 -36.13 -12.02
C ILE A 458 -0.19 -35.06 -11.75
N ARG A 459 -1.05 -35.30 -10.76
CA ARG A 459 -2.12 -34.39 -10.40
C ARG A 459 -1.54 -33.32 -9.48
N VAL A 460 -1.69 -32.06 -9.87
CA VAL A 460 -1.22 -30.90 -9.12
C VAL A 460 -2.41 -30.04 -8.73
N THR A 461 -2.59 -29.86 -7.43
CA THR A 461 -3.68 -29.10 -6.84
C THR A 461 -3.16 -27.76 -6.34
N PHE A 462 -3.70 -26.68 -6.88
CA PHE A 462 -3.43 -25.31 -6.49
C PHE A 462 -4.54 -24.82 -5.57
N GLN A 463 -4.20 -24.53 -4.32
CA GLN A 463 -5.13 -24.06 -3.29
C GLN A 463 -4.77 -22.62 -2.90
N CYS A 464 -5.77 -21.75 -2.85
CA CYS A 464 -5.64 -20.43 -2.23
C CYS A 464 -6.78 -20.26 -1.21
N PRO A 465 -6.46 -20.33 0.10
CA PRO A 465 -7.41 -20.05 1.17
C PRO A 465 -7.79 -18.56 1.23
N THR A 466 -8.62 -18.18 2.19
CA THR A 466 -8.98 -16.77 2.43
C THR A 466 -7.82 -15.90 2.92
N ASP A 467 -6.69 -16.50 3.35
CA ASP A 467 -5.47 -15.77 3.69
C ASP A 467 -4.72 -15.25 2.45
N GLY A 468 -5.11 -15.71 1.25
CA GLY A 468 -4.57 -15.27 -0.04
C GLY A 468 -3.18 -15.82 -0.37
N ARG A 469 -2.74 -16.91 0.28
CA ARG A 469 -1.43 -17.54 0.03
C ARG A 469 -1.58 -18.86 -0.71
N TRP A 470 -0.78 -19.05 -1.75
CA TRP A 470 -0.80 -20.25 -2.57
C TRP A 470 -0.16 -21.44 -1.83
N ARG A 471 -0.90 -22.54 -1.79
CA ARG A 471 -0.47 -23.87 -1.35
C ARG A 471 -0.61 -24.82 -2.52
N ILE A 472 0.44 -25.60 -2.78
CA ILE A 472 0.49 -26.48 -3.95
C ILE A 472 0.79 -27.87 -3.46
N HIS A 473 -0.02 -28.81 -3.89
CA HIS A 473 0.10 -30.22 -3.57
C HIS A 473 0.18 -31.02 -4.87
N ALA A 474 0.91 -32.13 -4.84
CA ALA A 474 1.01 -33.02 -5.99
C ALA A 474 0.88 -34.46 -5.54
N GLU A 475 0.12 -35.23 -6.31
CA GLU A 475 -0.05 -36.66 -6.10
C GLU A 475 0.12 -37.41 -7.43
N VAL A 476 0.68 -38.60 -7.34
CA VAL A 476 0.74 -39.51 -8.47
C VAL A 476 -0.49 -40.42 -8.37
N PRO A 477 -1.44 -40.34 -9.32
CA PRO A 477 -2.63 -41.19 -9.30
C PRO A 477 -2.27 -42.67 -9.17
N ASP A 478 -3.18 -43.47 -8.62
CA ASP A 478 -3.02 -44.93 -8.46
C ASP A 478 -1.77 -45.37 -7.67
N THR A 479 -1.20 -44.46 -6.88
CA THR A 479 -0.11 -44.76 -5.96
C THR A 479 -0.41 -44.10 -4.61
N ASP A 480 0.11 -44.68 -3.53
CA ASP A 480 0.08 -44.04 -2.21
C ASP A 480 1.16 -42.93 -2.08
N CYS A 481 1.82 -42.57 -3.18
CA CYS A 481 2.87 -41.58 -3.20
C CYS A 481 2.28 -40.17 -3.32
N ARG A 482 2.25 -39.45 -2.19
CA ARG A 482 2.18 -37.99 -2.19
C ARG A 482 3.58 -37.46 -2.52
N ALA A 483 3.68 -36.73 -3.64
CA ALA A 483 4.95 -36.17 -4.05
C ALA A 483 5.34 -35.01 -3.12
N GLU A 484 6.64 -34.83 -2.92
CA GLU A 484 7.16 -33.70 -2.14
C GLU A 484 7.05 -32.43 -3.00
N VAL A 485 6.31 -31.43 -2.53
CA VAL A 485 6.14 -30.16 -3.25
C VAL A 485 6.82 -29.03 -2.49
N GLU A 486 7.73 -28.35 -3.17
CA GLU A 486 8.40 -27.15 -2.69
C GLU A 486 8.03 -25.96 -3.60
N LEU A 487 7.42 -24.92 -3.02
CA LEU A 487 7.24 -23.63 -3.70
C LEU A 487 8.40 -22.69 -3.32
N ARG A 488 9.35 -22.55 -4.25
CA ARG A 488 10.51 -21.66 -4.15
C ARG A 488 10.13 -20.27 -4.67
N ARG A 489 9.76 -19.39 -3.73
CA ARG A 489 9.40 -18.01 -4.05
C ARG A 489 10.63 -17.21 -4.46
N GLU A 490 10.44 -16.26 -5.37
CA GLU A 490 11.51 -15.38 -5.84
C GLU A 490 11.94 -14.36 -4.78
N THR A 491 10.97 -13.89 -3.97
CA THR A 491 11.22 -12.99 -2.86
C THR A 491 10.69 -13.56 -1.54
N GLY A 492 11.10 -12.92 -0.43
CA GLY A 492 10.74 -13.33 0.92
C GLY A 492 11.78 -14.25 1.57
N LEU A 493 11.60 -14.48 2.87
CA LEU A 493 12.54 -15.23 3.67
C LEU A 493 12.25 -16.73 3.66
N ASN A 494 13.31 -17.53 3.62
CA ASN A 494 13.19 -18.97 3.85
C ASN A 494 12.99 -19.26 5.36
N PRO A 495 12.46 -20.45 5.74
CA PRO A 495 12.17 -20.76 7.14
C PRO A 495 13.39 -20.72 8.07
N ARG A 496 14.60 -20.97 7.57
CA ARG A 496 15.84 -20.88 8.37
C ARG A 496 16.18 -19.43 8.69
N SER A 497 16.09 -18.53 7.70
CA SER A 497 16.30 -17.09 7.88
C SER A 497 15.25 -16.49 8.82
N VAL A 498 13.99 -16.89 8.72
CA VAL A 498 12.93 -16.46 9.67
C VAL A 498 13.31 -16.81 11.11
N ARG A 499 13.75 -18.05 11.37
CA ARG A 499 14.22 -18.46 12.70
C ARG A 499 15.44 -17.67 13.16
N GLN A 500 16.44 -17.52 12.29
CA GLN A 500 17.64 -16.73 12.60
C GLN A 500 17.31 -15.29 13.00
N TRP A 501 16.38 -14.64 12.30
CA TRP A 501 15.94 -13.29 12.63
C TRP A 501 15.09 -13.23 13.90
N ARG A 502 14.25 -14.23 14.17
CA ARG A 502 13.55 -14.34 15.44
C ARG A 502 14.54 -14.44 16.60
N ASP A 503 15.47 -15.38 16.53
CA ASP A 503 16.49 -15.59 17.56
C ASP A 503 17.33 -14.32 17.78
N PHE A 504 17.61 -13.59 16.69
CA PHE A 504 18.27 -12.30 16.75
C PHE A 504 17.45 -11.27 17.53
N LEU A 505 16.16 -11.09 17.23
CA LEU A 505 15.32 -10.09 17.91
C LEU A 505 14.94 -10.47 19.36
N GLU A 506 14.86 -11.76 19.69
CA GLU A 506 14.55 -12.23 21.04
C GLU A 506 15.75 -12.17 21.99
N SER A 507 16.98 -12.04 21.47
CA SER A 507 18.17 -11.96 22.31
C SER A 507 18.18 -10.67 23.15
N PRO A 508 18.40 -10.73 24.48
CA PRO A 508 18.53 -9.54 25.34
C PRO A 508 19.70 -8.62 24.94
N ALA A 509 20.67 -9.17 24.20
CA ALA A 509 21.85 -8.47 23.69
C ALA A 509 21.77 -8.23 22.16
N SER A 510 20.56 -8.17 21.61
CA SER A 510 20.29 -7.78 20.21
C SER A 510 20.65 -6.31 19.92
N LEU A 511 20.98 -5.58 20.97
CA LEU A 511 21.20 -4.15 20.99
C LEU A 511 22.60 -3.88 21.56
N GLY A 512 23.59 -3.63 20.71
CA GLY A 512 24.91 -3.25 21.21
C GLY A 512 26.08 -3.24 20.24
N THR A 513 26.12 -4.10 19.23
CA THR A 513 27.27 -4.10 18.31
C THR A 513 26.88 -4.50 16.90
N ASP A 514 27.35 -3.70 15.94
CA ASP A 514 27.38 -3.96 14.50
C ASP A 514 27.70 -5.43 14.18
N ARG A 515 28.61 -6.05 14.94
CA ARG A 515 29.04 -7.46 14.80
C ARG A 515 27.92 -8.50 14.85
N ARG A 516 26.87 -8.34 15.67
CA ARG A 516 25.77 -9.32 15.74
C ARG A 516 24.79 -9.17 14.60
N LEU A 517 24.48 -7.93 14.22
CA LEU A 517 23.70 -7.65 13.04
C LEU A 517 24.46 -8.12 11.78
N ASP A 518 25.80 -8.03 11.75
CA ASP A 518 26.63 -8.60 10.67
C ASP A 518 26.50 -10.12 10.64
N ARG A 519 26.55 -10.78 11.81
CA ARG A 519 26.35 -12.24 11.89
C ARG A 519 24.95 -12.67 11.45
N ALA A 520 23.92 -11.88 11.73
CA ALA A 520 22.55 -12.15 11.28
C ALA A 520 22.39 -11.96 9.76
N LEU A 521 23.16 -11.04 9.17
CA LEU A 521 23.20 -10.78 7.73
C LEU A 521 24.08 -11.76 6.95
N SER A 522 25.10 -12.33 7.59
CA SER A 522 25.92 -13.38 6.98
C SER A 522 25.09 -14.62 6.70
N PRO A 523 25.23 -15.25 5.50
CA PRO A 523 24.62 -16.55 5.26
C PRO A 523 25.11 -17.52 6.34
N PRO A 524 24.21 -18.31 6.94
CA PRO A 524 24.62 -19.22 8.00
C PRO A 524 25.61 -20.24 7.43
N ASP A 525 26.67 -20.53 8.18
CA ASP A 525 27.73 -21.46 7.78
C ASP A 525 27.12 -22.69 7.09
N VAL A 526 27.51 -22.89 5.84
CA VAL A 526 27.36 -24.18 5.17
C VAL A 526 28.28 -25.12 5.97
N PRO A 527 27.78 -26.23 6.55
CA PRO A 527 28.70 -27.19 7.16
C PRO A 527 29.70 -27.58 6.08
N GLU A 528 31.00 -27.40 6.36
CA GLU A 528 32.07 -27.83 5.46
C GLU A 528 31.77 -29.28 5.07
N ALA A 529 31.38 -29.49 3.81
CA ALA A 529 31.39 -30.81 3.24
C ALA A 529 32.83 -31.29 3.36
N GLY A 530 33.04 -32.34 4.16
CA GLY A 530 34.36 -32.86 4.49
C GLY A 530 35.23 -32.90 3.24
N THR A 531 36.36 -32.23 3.32
CA THR A 531 37.40 -32.23 2.29
C THR A 531 37.71 -33.69 1.95
N PRO A 532 37.54 -34.15 0.70
CA PRO A 532 38.05 -35.45 0.31
C PRO A 532 39.58 -35.40 0.41
N GLU A 533 40.17 -36.39 1.08
CA GLU A 533 41.62 -36.56 1.11
C GLU A 533 42.20 -36.53 -0.32
N PRO A 534 43.34 -35.86 -0.54
CA PRO A 534 43.95 -35.84 -1.85
C PRO A 534 44.59 -37.20 -2.14
N SER A 535 44.02 -37.93 -3.10
CA SER A 535 44.66 -39.08 -3.70
C SER A 535 45.91 -38.64 -4.48
N LEU A 536 47.02 -39.31 -4.20
CA LEU A 536 48.34 -39.18 -4.81
C LEU A 536 48.33 -39.46 -6.33
N THR A 537 49.43 -39.04 -6.99
CA THR A 537 49.83 -39.13 -8.42
C THR A 537 49.20 -38.06 -9.33
N GLU A 538 49.93 -37.22 -10.08
CA GLU A 538 51.21 -37.37 -10.81
C GLU A 538 52.11 -36.10 -10.80
N GLN A 539 53.36 -36.30 -11.22
CA GLN A 539 54.51 -35.39 -11.23
C GLN A 539 54.47 -34.26 -12.29
N PRO A 540 55.35 -33.23 -12.17
CA PRO A 540 55.24 -31.95 -12.87
C PRO A 540 56.00 -31.92 -14.20
N ALA A 541 55.50 -31.11 -15.14
CA ALA A 541 56.24 -30.65 -16.30
C ALA A 541 56.31 -29.11 -16.31
N SER A 542 57.41 -28.62 -16.84
CA SER A 542 58.10 -27.36 -16.57
C SER A 542 57.65 -26.15 -17.40
N ARG A 543 58.26 -25.00 -17.04
CA ARG A 543 58.38 -23.69 -17.75
C ARG A 543 57.31 -22.67 -17.40
N ASP A 544 57.60 -21.38 -17.22
CA ASP A 544 58.84 -20.61 -17.23
C ASP A 544 58.53 -19.31 -16.46
N ARG A 545 59.53 -18.74 -15.78
CA ARG A 545 59.43 -17.39 -15.22
C ARG A 545 59.92 -16.40 -16.26
N SER A 546 59.07 -15.47 -16.67
CA SER A 546 59.50 -14.18 -17.22
C SER A 546 58.72 -13.06 -16.58
N GLU A 547 59.47 -12.13 -16.00
CA GLU A 547 59.05 -10.85 -15.45
C GLU A 547 58.37 -9.98 -16.52
N GLY A 548 57.41 -9.14 -16.10
CA GLY A 548 56.80 -8.14 -16.97
C GLY A 548 55.57 -7.46 -16.36
N GLU A 549 55.81 -6.30 -15.76
CA GLU A 549 54.92 -5.11 -15.72
C GLU A 549 53.59 -5.17 -14.93
N SER A 550 53.52 -4.31 -13.90
CA SER A 550 52.27 -3.72 -13.41
C SER A 550 51.76 -2.66 -14.39
N PRO A 551 50.44 -2.59 -14.64
CA PRO A 551 49.79 -1.35 -14.99
C PRO A 551 48.71 -0.96 -13.96
N THR A 552 48.98 0.19 -13.35
CA THR A 552 48.09 1.30 -13.00
C THR A 552 46.59 1.11 -13.27
N ALA A 553 45.80 1.41 -12.23
CA ALA A 553 44.35 1.53 -12.26
C ALA A 553 43.87 2.53 -13.33
N ALA A 554 43.00 2.05 -14.23
CA ALA A 554 42.16 2.89 -15.08
C ALA A 554 40.75 2.94 -14.49
N ILE A 555 40.33 4.15 -14.12
CA ILE A 555 38.95 4.48 -13.77
C ILE A 555 38.15 4.47 -15.07
N ALA A 556 37.17 3.58 -15.19
CA ALA A 556 36.20 3.62 -16.27
C ALA A 556 35.12 4.68 -15.97
N GLU A 557 34.98 5.66 -16.87
CA GLU A 557 33.87 6.64 -16.83
C GLU A 557 32.51 5.95 -17.08
N PRO A 558 31.43 6.40 -16.41
CA PRO A 558 30.08 5.87 -16.64
C PRO A 558 29.47 6.41 -17.96
N PRO A 559 28.57 5.65 -18.62
CA PRO A 559 27.95 6.04 -19.89
C PRO A 559 26.94 7.19 -19.73
N PRO A 560 26.65 7.96 -20.81
CA PRO A 560 25.78 9.12 -20.74
C PRO A 560 24.29 8.75 -20.62
N GLY A 561 23.59 9.61 -19.87
CA GLY A 561 22.15 9.70 -19.59
C GLY A 561 21.18 8.79 -20.35
N ARG A 562 20.55 7.87 -19.63
CA ARG A 562 19.23 7.32 -19.99
C ARG A 562 18.14 8.23 -19.45
N GLU A 563 17.22 8.64 -20.31
CA GLU A 563 16.01 9.39 -19.95
C GLU A 563 15.13 8.62 -18.96
N HIS A 564 14.50 9.39 -18.06
CA HIS A 564 13.74 8.90 -16.91
C HIS A 564 12.35 8.36 -17.33
N PRO A 565 11.83 7.26 -16.74
CA PRO A 565 10.56 6.63 -17.14
C PRO A 565 9.32 7.54 -17.08
N ARG A 566 9.30 8.51 -16.16
CA ARG A 566 8.22 9.53 -16.10
C ARG A 566 8.27 10.56 -17.23
N LEU A 567 9.44 10.84 -17.82
CA LEU A 567 9.59 11.74 -18.96
C LEU A 567 9.06 11.08 -20.24
N ALA A 568 9.37 9.80 -20.46
CA ALA A 568 8.81 9.01 -21.57
C ALA A 568 7.28 8.80 -21.47
N ALA A 569 6.72 8.77 -20.25
CA ALA A 569 5.29 8.65 -20.02
C ALA A 569 4.53 9.97 -20.24
N ALA A 570 5.13 11.11 -19.89
CA ALA A 570 4.53 12.43 -20.11
C ALA A 570 4.50 12.83 -21.60
N GLU A 571 5.51 12.43 -22.38
CA GLU A 571 5.54 12.63 -23.84
C GLU A 571 4.51 11.74 -24.58
N LYS A 572 4.32 10.49 -24.13
CA LYS A 572 3.30 9.59 -24.69
C LYS A 572 1.85 10.04 -24.45
N LEU A 573 1.62 10.92 -23.48
CA LEU A 573 0.28 11.43 -23.13
C LEU A 573 -0.09 12.76 -23.81
N GLY A 574 0.78 13.32 -24.67
CA GLY A 574 0.44 14.45 -25.56
C GLY A 574 0.04 15.75 -24.85
N ARG A 575 0.35 15.94 -23.56
CA ARG A 575 -0.03 17.14 -22.79
C ARG A 575 1.05 18.21 -22.85
N ARG A 576 1.24 18.80 -24.04
CA ARG A 576 1.67 20.20 -24.19
C ARG A 576 0.98 20.83 -25.39
N ALA A 577 0.15 21.84 -25.15
CA ALA A 577 -0.15 22.84 -26.17
C ALA A 577 1.10 23.71 -26.34
N ARG A 578 1.71 23.69 -27.53
CA ARG A 578 2.73 24.67 -27.91
C ARG A 578 2.05 26.04 -28.04
N LEU A 579 2.42 26.98 -27.19
CA LEU A 579 2.27 28.41 -27.50
C LEU A 579 3.17 28.71 -28.71
N GLN A 580 2.57 28.89 -29.89
CA GLN A 580 3.25 29.43 -31.06
C GLN A 580 3.35 30.94 -30.89
N LEU A 581 4.57 31.45 -30.73
CA LEU A 581 4.87 32.86 -31.00
C LEU A 581 4.98 33.00 -32.53
N GLN A 582 4.05 33.74 -33.13
CA GLN A 582 4.14 34.15 -34.53
C GLN A 582 5.08 35.37 -34.63
N THR A 583 6.20 35.20 -35.33
CA THR A 583 6.99 36.32 -35.87
C THR A 583 6.65 36.45 -37.37
N PRO A 584 6.40 37.66 -37.89
CA PRO A 584 6.07 37.85 -39.30
C PRO A 584 7.31 37.65 -40.20
N PRO A 585 7.14 37.30 -41.49
CA PRO A 585 8.24 36.89 -42.35
C PRO A 585 9.04 38.10 -42.86
N LEU A 586 10.35 37.95 -42.90
CA LEU A 586 11.25 38.83 -43.66
C LEU A 586 11.66 38.11 -44.96
N THR A 587 11.31 38.73 -46.09
CA THR A 587 11.79 38.37 -47.43
C THR A 587 13.26 38.76 -47.64
N PRO A 588 13.99 38.09 -48.56
CA PRO A 588 15.45 38.19 -48.67
C PRO A 588 15.91 39.23 -49.70
N SER A 589 17.14 39.73 -49.54
CA SER A 589 17.95 40.20 -50.68
C SER A 589 19.46 40.15 -50.39
N ALA A 590 20.16 39.51 -51.33
CA ALA A 590 21.53 39.78 -51.83
C ALA A 590 22.76 39.62 -50.91
N GLU A 591 23.52 38.54 -51.19
CA GLU A 591 24.92 38.53 -51.72
C GLU A 591 25.87 39.68 -51.32
N ASP A 592 26.98 39.37 -50.62
CA ASP A 592 28.36 39.29 -51.17
C ASP A 592 29.49 39.38 -50.12
N HIS A 593 30.50 38.52 -50.35
CA HIS A 593 31.96 38.64 -50.14
C HIS A 593 32.63 38.97 -48.79
N ASP A 594 33.33 37.94 -48.28
CA ASP A 594 34.80 37.80 -48.18
C ASP A 594 35.72 38.94 -47.69
N GLU A 595 36.48 38.56 -46.66
CA GLU A 595 37.95 38.71 -46.51
C GLU A 595 38.59 40.02 -46.01
N VAL A 596 39.15 39.94 -44.79
CA VAL A 596 40.59 40.12 -44.42
C VAL A 596 40.82 40.80 -43.05
N ARG A 597 41.31 39.95 -42.13
CA ARG A 597 42.35 40.13 -41.07
C ARG A 597 42.28 41.21 -39.99
N GLU A 598 42.22 40.66 -38.77
CA GLU A 598 43.16 40.85 -37.65
C GLU A 598 43.46 42.27 -37.18
N GLN A 599 42.87 42.65 -36.03
CA GLN A 599 43.60 42.89 -34.78
C GLN A 599 42.64 43.34 -33.67
N ALA A 600 42.95 42.96 -32.43
CA ALA A 600 42.24 43.19 -31.16
C ALA A 600 41.01 42.28 -30.91
N GLY A 601 41.20 41.27 -30.06
CA GLY A 601 40.08 40.55 -29.44
C GLY A 601 39.61 41.25 -28.16
N PRO A 602 38.32 41.61 -28.08
CA PRO A 602 37.58 41.66 -26.81
C PRO A 602 36.12 41.14 -26.97
N PRO A 603 35.35 41.03 -25.89
CA PRO A 603 35.52 40.23 -24.69
C PRO A 603 34.60 38.99 -24.70
N THR A 604 34.97 37.96 -23.96
CA THR A 604 34.12 36.79 -23.70
C THR A 604 32.94 37.21 -22.81
N VAL A 605 31.72 37.24 -23.36
CA VAL A 605 30.48 37.24 -22.56
C VAL A 605 30.00 35.80 -22.47
N GLN A 606 30.22 35.17 -21.32
CA GLN A 606 29.57 33.90 -21.01
C GLN A 606 28.06 34.14 -20.88
N PRO A 607 27.20 33.39 -21.58
CA PRO A 607 25.79 33.34 -21.22
C PRO A 607 25.69 32.75 -19.81
N VAL A 608 25.11 33.51 -18.88
CA VAL A 608 24.72 33.00 -17.56
C VAL A 608 23.59 31.99 -17.81
N LEU A 609 23.97 30.74 -18.03
CA LEU A 609 23.10 29.60 -17.86
C LEU A 609 22.78 29.53 -16.36
N LEU A 610 21.60 30.02 -15.97
CA LEU A 610 21.04 29.64 -14.69
C LEU A 610 20.89 28.11 -14.71
N PRO A 611 21.58 27.37 -13.80
CA PRO A 611 21.44 25.93 -13.78
C PRO A 611 19.97 25.60 -13.50
N VAL A 612 19.35 24.84 -14.39
CA VAL A 612 18.08 24.18 -14.09
C VAL A 612 18.37 23.24 -12.94
N ARG A 613 18.00 23.66 -11.72
CA ARG A 613 18.20 22.86 -10.52
C ARG A 613 17.22 21.68 -10.54
N PRO A 614 17.68 20.46 -10.25
CA PRO A 614 16.85 19.27 -10.33
C PRO A 614 15.71 19.35 -9.30
N VAL A 615 14.47 19.11 -9.73
CA VAL A 615 13.29 18.95 -8.86
C VAL A 615 13.48 17.70 -8.01
N VAL A 616 13.45 17.83 -6.67
CA VAL A 616 13.53 16.66 -5.80
C VAL A 616 12.22 15.89 -5.94
N THR A 617 12.33 14.69 -6.50
CA THR A 617 11.21 13.75 -6.57
C THR A 617 11.06 13.00 -5.25
N ARG A 618 9.87 12.44 -5.04
CA ARG A 618 9.60 11.49 -3.95
C ARG A 618 10.64 10.36 -3.87
N GLU A 619 11.17 9.90 -5.02
CA GLU A 619 12.25 8.90 -5.08
C GLU A 619 13.63 9.49 -4.72
N MET A 620 13.89 10.76 -5.02
CA MET A 620 15.14 11.44 -4.62
C MET A 620 15.22 11.72 -3.12
N LEU A 621 14.09 12.02 -2.46
CA LEU A 621 14.01 12.04 -0.99
C LEU A 621 14.26 10.67 -0.36
N LEU A 622 13.93 9.60 -1.07
CA LEU A 622 14.19 8.22 -0.65
C LEU A 622 15.64 7.77 -0.95
N ASN A 623 16.36 8.46 -1.84
CA ASN A 623 17.70 8.07 -2.32
C ASN A 623 18.85 8.99 -1.90
N ALA A 624 18.58 10.05 -1.13
CA ALA A 624 19.62 11.00 -0.70
C ALA A 624 20.46 10.44 0.47
N SER A 625 21.43 9.58 0.19
CA SER A 625 22.65 9.50 1.01
C SER A 625 23.73 10.33 0.32
N ALA A 626 24.07 11.49 0.89
CA ALA A 626 25.31 12.17 0.55
C ALA A 626 26.11 12.38 1.82
N ALA A 627 27.28 11.73 1.85
CA ALA A 627 28.29 11.85 2.89
C ALA A 627 28.64 13.32 3.14
N VAL A 628 28.51 13.75 4.39
CA VAL A 628 29.15 14.97 4.88
C VAL A 628 30.36 14.52 5.71
N PRO A 629 31.59 14.90 5.37
CA PRO A 629 32.75 14.61 6.20
C PRO A 629 32.69 15.50 7.46
N HIS A 630 32.61 14.89 8.63
CA HIS A 630 32.75 15.58 9.91
C HIS A 630 34.22 15.98 10.13
N PRO A 631 34.53 17.25 10.43
CA PRO A 631 35.84 17.63 10.96
C PRO A 631 35.92 17.22 12.43
N VAL A 632 36.97 16.47 12.75
CA VAL A 632 37.37 16.08 14.11
C VAL A 632 37.89 17.33 14.85
N ALA A 633 37.24 17.68 15.96
CA ALA A 633 37.80 18.51 17.03
C ALA A 633 37.33 17.85 18.34
N GLY A 634 38.20 17.35 19.22
CA GLY A 634 39.16 18.15 19.97
C GLY A 634 38.65 18.17 21.42
N ARG A 635 39.11 17.20 22.21
CA ARG A 635 38.80 17.00 23.63
C ARG A 635 39.47 18.10 24.45
N GLU A 636 38.73 18.86 25.25
CA GLU A 636 39.22 19.52 26.46
C GLU A 636 38.15 19.54 27.56
N ASP A 637 38.66 19.47 28.78
CA ASP A 637 38.02 19.08 30.04
C ASP A 637 37.09 20.15 30.67
N SER A 638 36.17 19.73 31.55
CA SER A 638 36.22 20.07 32.99
C SER A 638 34.98 19.62 33.77
N ALA A 639 35.20 19.37 35.06
CA ALA A 639 34.35 18.72 36.04
C ALA A 639 33.33 19.65 36.76
N ASP A 640 32.13 19.11 37.04
CA ASP A 640 31.40 18.95 38.35
C ASP A 640 31.23 20.17 39.34
N PRO A 641 30.30 20.18 40.34
CA PRO A 641 28.82 20.30 40.20
C PRO A 641 28.05 21.11 41.30
N ARG A 642 26.70 21.12 41.17
CA ARG A 642 25.59 21.27 42.20
C ARG A 642 25.26 22.66 42.80
N PRO A 643 24.09 22.86 43.50
CA PRO A 643 22.90 22.01 43.72
C PRO A 643 21.49 22.68 43.54
N GLY A 644 20.47 21.83 43.31
CA GLY A 644 19.22 21.69 44.10
C GLY A 644 18.13 22.77 44.12
N VAL A 645 16.89 22.39 43.74
CA VAL A 645 15.63 22.77 44.43
C VAL A 645 14.57 21.68 44.20
N GLU A 646 13.99 21.16 45.28
CA GLU A 646 12.76 20.35 45.33
C GLU A 646 11.51 21.24 45.35
N SER A 647 10.42 20.82 44.72
CA SER A 647 9.05 20.90 45.29
C SER A 647 8.03 20.13 44.45
N ALA A 648 7.07 19.53 45.14
CA ALA A 648 6.09 18.55 44.69
C ALA A 648 4.66 19.18 44.53
N PRO A 649 3.53 18.44 44.43
CA PRO A 649 2.57 18.55 43.31
C PRO A 649 1.13 18.97 43.70
N ALA A 650 0.30 19.38 42.72
CA ALA A 650 -1.17 19.40 42.78
C ALA A 650 -1.76 19.60 41.35
N ALA A 651 -2.61 18.68 40.85
CA ALA A 651 -4.08 18.81 40.69
C ALA A 651 -4.48 19.70 39.48
N ASP A 652 -5.34 19.35 38.51
CA ASP A 652 -6.66 18.71 38.50
C ASP A 652 -6.88 17.98 37.13
N ARG A 653 -7.48 16.79 37.02
CA ARG A 653 -8.90 16.41 37.18
C ARG A 653 -9.91 17.26 36.40
N PHE A 654 -10.09 16.97 35.11
CA PHE A 654 -11.36 17.20 34.40
C PHE A 654 -11.54 16.14 33.30
N PHE A 655 -12.59 15.32 33.41
CA PHE A 655 -13.41 14.68 32.35
C PHE A 655 -14.04 13.38 32.88
N LEU A 656 -15.27 13.49 33.40
CA LEU A 656 -16.26 12.42 33.52
C LEU A 656 -17.62 13.09 33.77
N ALA A 657 -18.40 13.28 32.71
CA ALA A 657 -19.86 13.42 32.76
C ALA A 657 -20.41 13.50 31.32
N ALA A 658 -21.27 12.55 30.99
CA ALA A 658 -22.32 12.55 29.94
C ALA A 658 -22.28 11.27 29.09
N ALA A 659 -22.65 10.16 29.71
CA ALA A 659 -23.22 9.01 29.04
C ALA A 659 -24.47 8.63 29.84
N GLU A 660 -25.64 9.08 29.39
CA GLU A 660 -26.93 8.49 29.75
C GLU A 660 -28.05 9.05 28.86
N HIS A 661 -28.92 8.14 28.43
CA HIS A 661 -30.19 8.32 27.69
C HIS A 661 -30.15 8.38 26.16
N ALA A 662 -30.21 7.19 25.55
CA ALA A 662 -31.11 6.93 24.43
C ALA A 662 -31.61 5.48 24.52
N ASP A 663 -32.79 5.32 25.11
CA ASP A 663 -33.57 4.09 25.14
C ASP A 663 -34.26 3.94 23.77
N LEU A 664 -33.94 2.88 23.02
CA LEU A 664 -34.54 2.58 21.72
C LEU A 664 -35.37 1.29 21.84
N SER A 665 -36.58 1.44 22.38
CA SER A 665 -37.64 0.45 22.23
C SER A 665 -38.46 0.75 20.96
N ALA A 666 -38.77 -0.32 20.23
CA ALA A 666 -39.38 -0.34 18.90
C ALA A 666 -40.80 0.28 18.82
N PRO A 667 -41.26 0.60 17.60
CA PRO A 667 -42.67 0.45 17.26
C PRO A 667 -42.89 -0.58 16.14
N GLY A 668 -43.95 -1.37 16.30
CA GLY A 668 -44.47 -2.34 15.34
C GLY A 668 -45.12 -1.70 14.09
N PRO A 669 -45.81 -2.51 13.27
CA PRO A 669 -45.88 -2.31 11.83
C PRO A 669 -46.98 -1.35 11.39
N VAL A 670 -46.65 -0.41 10.49
CA VAL A 670 -47.63 0.28 9.64
C VAL A 670 -47.40 -0.15 8.20
N VAL A 671 -48.42 -0.79 7.65
CA VAL A 671 -48.46 -1.52 6.38
C VAL A 671 -48.84 -0.57 5.22
N ALA A 672 -47.99 -0.59 4.19
CA ALA A 672 -48.30 -0.60 2.75
C ALA A 672 -49.09 0.53 2.02
N ALA A 673 -49.30 1.73 2.58
CA ALA A 673 -50.01 2.79 1.82
C ALA A 673 -49.12 3.79 1.04
N GLU A 674 -47.82 3.93 1.34
CA GLU A 674 -47.02 5.07 0.79
C GLU A 674 -46.12 4.77 -0.42
N ARG A 675 -46.00 3.53 -0.87
CA ARG A 675 -45.09 3.18 -1.98
C ARG A 675 -45.53 3.69 -3.37
N GLN A 676 -46.78 4.14 -3.53
CA GLN A 676 -47.29 4.62 -4.82
C GLN A 676 -47.20 6.16 -4.99
N SER A 677 -47.02 6.91 -3.90
CA SER A 677 -46.97 8.39 -3.91
C SER A 677 -45.62 8.98 -4.36
N ALA A 678 -44.51 8.22 -4.23
CA ALA A 678 -43.19 8.70 -4.62
C ALA A 678 -42.95 8.67 -6.14
N ARG A 679 -43.57 7.73 -6.88
CA ARG A 679 -43.42 7.60 -8.34
C ARG A 679 -44.13 8.72 -9.14
N ASN A 680 -45.16 9.34 -8.57
CA ASN A 680 -45.93 10.40 -9.24
C ASN A 680 -45.39 11.82 -9.00
N ARG A 681 -44.48 12.04 -8.03
CA ARG A 681 -43.97 13.38 -7.70
C ARG A 681 -43.09 14.03 -8.78
N PHE A 682 -42.62 13.27 -9.78
CA PHE A 682 -41.88 13.81 -10.93
C PHE A 682 -42.77 14.23 -12.11
N ARG A 683 -44.04 13.83 -12.15
CA ARG A 683 -44.94 14.12 -13.29
C ARG A 683 -45.59 15.51 -13.24
N ASP A 684 -45.72 16.10 -12.04
CA ASP A 684 -46.52 17.33 -11.86
C ASP A 684 -45.71 18.64 -11.82
N ARG A 685 -44.40 18.60 -12.11
CA ARG A 685 -43.57 19.83 -12.13
C ARG A 685 -43.55 20.45 -13.52
N HIS A 686 -44.26 21.56 -13.67
CA HIS A 686 -44.23 22.41 -14.87
C HIS A 686 -43.12 23.48 -14.79
N VAL A 687 -42.55 23.85 -15.93
CA VAL A 687 -41.66 25.00 -16.11
C VAL A 687 -42.44 26.10 -16.80
N ALA A 688 -42.48 27.29 -16.21
CA ALA A 688 -43.08 28.47 -16.83
C ALA A 688 -42.19 28.92 -18.00
N LEU A 689 -42.81 29.20 -19.14
CA LEU A 689 -42.10 29.72 -20.31
C LEU A 689 -42.07 31.25 -20.27
N PRO A 690 -40.98 31.89 -20.74
CA PRO A 690 -40.81 33.35 -20.70
C PRO A 690 -41.84 34.14 -21.54
N TRP A 691 -42.59 33.47 -22.42
CA TRP A 691 -43.65 34.03 -23.27
C TRP A 691 -45.08 33.64 -22.83
N GLY A 692 -45.24 33.08 -21.64
CA GLY A 692 -46.53 32.66 -21.09
C GLY A 692 -46.85 31.18 -21.36
N GLY A 693 -47.53 30.54 -20.41
CA GLY A 693 -47.80 29.10 -20.39
C GLY A 693 -46.77 28.30 -19.60
N SER A 694 -47.02 27.00 -19.40
CA SER A 694 -46.12 26.11 -18.67
C SER A 694 -46.05 24.73 -19.32
N VAL A 695 -44.86 24.12 -19.32
CA VAL A 695 -44.62 22.81 -19.95
C VAL A 695 -44.08 21.84 -18.90
N PRO A 696 -44.54 20.57 -18.86
CA PRO A 696 -44.00 19.59 -17.93
C PRO A 696 -42.48 19.43 -18.10
N ARG A 697 -41.71 19.38 -16.99
CA ARG A 697 -40.24 19.28 -17.01
C ARG A 697 -39.72 18.11 -17.84
N TRP A 698 -40.44 16.99 -17.87
CA TRP A 698 -40.04 15.82 -18.65
C TRP A 698 -40.06 16.06 -20.16
N VAL A 699 -40.92 16.97 -20.66
CA VAL A 699 -40.97 17.34 -22.08
C VAL A 699 -39.71 18.10 -22.49
N ILE A 700 -39.18 18.96 -21.62
CA ILE A 700 -37.91 19.66 -21.87
C ILE A 700 -36.74 18.66 -21.94
N GLY A 701 -36.69 17.70 -21.01
CA GLY A 701 -35.69 16.65 -21.01
C GLY A 701 -35.75 15.75 -22.26
N ALA A 702 -36.96 15.31 -22.63
CA ALA A 702 -37.17 14.50 -23.82
C ALA A 702 -36.81 15.26 -25.12
N THR A 703 -37.21 16.52 -25.23
CA THR A 703 -36.91 17.35 -26.40
C THR A 703 -35.41 17.62 -26.51
N GLY A 704 -34.73 17.92 -25.40
CA GLY A 704 -33.27 18.10 -25.37
C GLY A 704 -32.50 16.85 -25.78
N PHE A 705 -32.95 15.67 -25.33
CA PHE A 705 -32.33 14.39 -25.71
C PHE A 705 -32.50 14.11 -27.21
N VAL A 706 -33.69 14.33 -27.76
CA VAL A 706 -33.96 14.14 -29.20
C VAL A 706 -33.16 15.15 -30.05
N VAL A 707 -33.13 16.43 -29.68
CA VAL A 707 -32.38 17.45 -30.41
C VAL A 707 -30.88 17.16 -30.40
N SER A 708 -30.32 16.77 -29.23
CA SER A 708 -28.90 16.41 -29.12
C SER A 708 -28.56 15.17 -29.95
N GLY A 709 -29.43 14.15 -29.94
CA GLY A 709 -29.26 12.95 -30.77
C GLY A 709 -29.28 13.29 -32.26
N VAL A 710 -30.22 14.11 -32.72
CA VAL A 710 -30.30 14.55 -34.13
C VAL A 710 -29.07 15.38 -34.50
N LEU A 711 -28.63 16.32 -33.66
CA LEU A 711 -27.44 17.14 -33.95
C LEU A 711 -26.16 16.31 -34.04
N GLY A 712 -25.98 15.35 -33.11
CA GLY A 712 -24.82 14.46 -33.12
C GLY A 712 -24.78 13.56 -34.34
N LEU A 713 -25.95 13.05 -34.74
CA LEU A 713 -26.12 12.26 -35.96
C LEU A 713 -25.82 13.08 -37.23
N LEU A 714 -26.28 14.33 -37.29
CA LEU A 714 -26.04 15.24 -38.43
C LEU A 714 -24.57 15.67 -38.52
N LEU A 715 -23.93 15.95 -37.38
CA LEU A 715 -22.50 16.26 -37.30
C LEU A 715 -21.66 15.05 -37.72
N GLY A 716 -22.01 13.85 -37.26
CA GLY A 716 -21.38 12.60 -37.68
C GLY A 716 -21.51 12.36 -39.20
N TYR A 717 -22.69 12.61 -39.77
CA TYR A 717 -22.90 12.52 -41.22
C TYR A 717 -22.02 13.51 -42.00
N VAL A 718 -21.93 14.78 -41.56
CA VAL A 718 -21.06 15.79 -42.21
C VAL A 718 -19.58 15.41 -42.12
N LEU A 719 -19.13 14.92 -40.97
CA LEU A 719 -17.75 14.46 -40.77
C LEU A 719 -17.41 13.27 -41.67
N ILE A 720 -18.29 12.27 -41.76
CA ILE A 720 -18.10 11.11 -42.63
C ILE A 720 -18.07 11.55 -44.10
N ARG A 721 -18.97 12.44 -44.50
CA ARG A 721 -19.02 12.97 -45.88
C ARG A 721 -17.76 13.73 -46.27
N TYR A 722 -17.14 14.44 -45.33
CA TYR A 722 -15.96 15.29 -45.60
C TYR A 722 -14.64 14.51 -45.52
N LEU A 723 -14.52 13.57 -44.58
CA LEU A 723 -13.28 12.83 -44.34
C LEU A 723 -13.21 11.52 -45.13
N VAL A 724 -14.34 10.88 -45.42
CA VAL A 724 -14.41 9.56 -46.08
C VAL A 724 -15.59 9.53 -47.08
N PRO A 725 -15.49 10.26 -48.21
CA PRO A 725 -16.61 10.48 -49.13
C PRO A 725 -17.14 9.19 -49.80
N ASP A 726 -16.36 8.12 -49.86
CA ASP A 726 -16.75 6.83 -50.43
C ASP A 726 -17.35 5.84 -49.40
N SER A 727 -17.62 6.29 -48.17
CA SER A 727 -18.11 5.41 -47.10
C SER A 727 -19.49 4.81 -47.44
N PRO A 728 -19.67 3.47 -47.35
CA PRO A 728 -20.97 2.83 -47.55
C PRO A 728 -22.00 3.25 -46.49
N LEU A 729 -21.56 3.85 -45.37
CA LEU A 729 -22.42 4.40 -44.33
C LEU A 729 -23.24 5.61 -44.81
N LEU A 730 -22.77 6.34 -45.82
CA LEU A 730 -23.53 7.42 -46.45
C LEU A 730 -24.76 6.91 -47.22
N ARG A 731 -24.83 5.61 -47.54
CA ARG A 731 -25.98 4.99 -48.22
C ARG A 731 -27.11 4.61 -47.26
N ILE A 732 -26.87 4.64 -45.95
CA ILE A 732 -27.84 4.26 -44.91
C ILE A 732 -28.70 5.49 -44.51
N TRP A 733 -28.29 6.69 -44.92
CA TRP A 733 -29.03 7.94 -44.74
C TRP A 733 -29.64 8.38 -46.08
N PRO A 734 -30.97 8.29 -46.28
CA PRO A 734 -31.62 8.78 -47.49
C PRO A 734 -31.61 10.31 -47.60
#